data_AF-K1RG52-F1
#
_entry.id   AF-K1RG52-F1
#
_cell.length_a   1.000
_cell.length_b   1.000
_cell.length_c   1.000
_cell.angle_alpha   90.00
_cell.angle_beta   90.00
_cell.angle_gamma   90.00
#
_symmetry.space_group_name_H-M   'P 1'
#
loop_
_entity.id
_entity.type
_entity.pdbx_description
1 polymer ?
#
loop_
_entity_poly.entity_id
_entity_poly.type
_entity_poly.pdbx_seq_one_letter_code
_entity_poly.pdbx_strand_id
1 'polypeptide(L)'
;MGPDSILKTEDLLVARNEIVSISIASYKMYRIRCVSGIGKRGRINTQITQTHASTGAQFAVVKRWTSSLDKLYPRHDNFIERHIGPNEVEKKAMLDFIGMKTIDELIVKAVPANILMDRELDLDEPLGELELIEKLEMMANKNEVWRSYIGIGYYNTYTPHTILRNIFENPGWTTQYTPYQAELAQGRLESLLNYQTMVVDMTGLPIANASLLDEATAAAEAMGLCYRHNKRRKFYIDKHCHPQTIGVVETRASALGIDVIRLDWKDMDFSNRDISGTLIQYPDTDGNVHDYMELVDNAHANGTLVTCATDLLALTMLRPPGEFGVDIAVGSSQRFGIPMGYGGPHAGFFSTKNEFLRLLPGRMIGVTRDANNKEALRLALQTREQHIRRDKATSNICTAQALLANMSAMYAVYHGRAGLKHIGKRVHNATLILAEGVKKAGHTLKTNMFFDTIKFTPRNGQNEIIHRANKHRINLRYYLDGSVGISLDETVEREDLRELLHIVGCHSSIEAIAEEMGAHPATSIEETGFRRTSDFLSHPVFNKYHSETNIVRYMKHLENKDLSLVHSMIPLGSCTMKLNSTTEMMPCSWKEFANIHPFVPLEQTLGYKQMFEELESDLCEITGYDKISFQPNSGAQGEYAGLRAIMAYLHANGEDQRTVCLIPTSAHGTNPASAQMAGMKIQPINVDKNGAIDMRHLRAMCEKYKDTLACLMITYPSTNGVFDKEVREICDLIHSHGGQVYLDGANMNAQVGICRPSDYGSDVSHLNLHKTFCIPHGGGGPGMGPIGVKKHLAPYLPTHPVIPPYGTTGPEAKSFGVVSAAPFGSSAILPISWGYIKMMGAKGLRHASEVAILNANYMSKRLEGYYKTLYTNEEGCVAHEFIIDCREFKKTAGIECEKYKDTLACLMITYPSTNGVFDKEVREICDLIHSHGGQVYLDGANMNAQVGICRPSDYGSDVSHLNLHKTFCIPHGGGGPGMGPIGVKKHLAPYLPTHPVIPPYGTTGPEAKSFGVVSAAPFGSSAILPISWGYIKMMGAKGLRHASEVAILNANYMSKRLEGYYKTLYKNEEGCVAHEFIIDCREFKKTAGIEVMDIAKRLQDYGFHSPTTSWPVVGTLMVEPTESEDKAELDRFCDALIEIRQEIKDIEEGRYDSKMNPIKMAPHTQAEVLSSHWDRPYSREVAVFPAPFVTSTTKFWPTVSRIDDIYGDQNLVCTCPPMEMYYESPFVDELAQRKEKAKTAAR
;
A
#
# COMPACT_ATOMS: atom_id res chain seq x y z
N MET A 1 61.28 -23.83 35.58
CA MET A 1 62.28 -23.03 36.32
C MET A 1 61.59 -21.76 36.82
N GLY A 2 61.89 -21.33 38.03
CA GLY A 2 61.60 -20.02 38.62
C GLY A 2 62.69 -19.75 39.69
N PRO A 3 62.56 -18.75 40.60
CA PRO A 3 61.49 -17.76 40.79
C PRO A 3 61.74 -16.51 39.89
N ASP A 4 61.62 -15.20 40.18
CA ASP A 4 61.37 -14.30 41.34
C ASP A 4 60.53 -13.08 40.86
N SER A 5 59.78 -12.28 41.64
CA SER A 5 59.81 -11.75 43.04
C SER A 5 60.58 -10.41 43.16
N ILE A 6 60.05 -9.30 43.75
CA ILE A 6 59.35 -9.14 45.06
C ILE A 6 58.49 -7.84 45.13
N LEU A 7 57.34 -7.88 45.84
CA LEU A 7 56.56 -6.87 46.63
C LEU A 7 56.46 -5.36 46.19
N LYS A 8 55.36 -4.60 46.43
CA LYS A 8 54.57 -4.43 47.68
C LYS A 8 53.11 -3.94 47.52
N THR A 9 52.21 -4.56 48.28
CA THR A 9 51.03 -4.08 49.08
C THR A 9 50.23 -2.80 48.73
N GLU A 10 48.89 -2.99 48.69
CA GLU A 10 47.79 -2.16 49.28
C GLU A 10 47.55 -0.72 48.74
N ASP A 11 46.31 -0.19 48.66
CA ASP A 11 45.10 -0.44 49.47
C ASP A 11 43.76 -0.35 48.67
N LEU A 12 42.60 -0.57 49.32
CA LEU A 12 41.27 -0.70 48.68
C LEU A 12 40.14 0.25 49.19
N LEU A 13 39.27 0.65 48.24
CA LEU A 13 37.80 0.89 48.36
C LEU A 13 37.18 2.03 49.23
N VAL A 14 36.30 2.78 48.53
CA VAL A 14 34.94 3.25 48.95
C VAL A 14 34.77 4.45 49.90
N ALA A 15 34.08 5.46 49.36
CA ALA A 15 33.01 6.21 50.04
C ALA A 15 31.86 6.49 49.02
N ARG A 16 30.65 6.82 49.49
CA ARG A 16 29.44 6.99 48.66
C ARG A 16 28.96 8.46 48.56
N ASN A 17 27.97 8.65 47.67
CA ASN A 17 26.72 9.41 47.83
C ASN A 17 26.49 10.73 47.04
N GLU A 18 25.20 10.90 46.75
CA GLU A 18 24.44 12.12 46.41
C GLU A 18 24.65 12.83 45.07
N ILE A 19 23.67 12.61 44.19
CA ILE A 19 23.34 13.42 43.01
C ILE A 19 22.40 14.54 43.47
N VAL A 20 22.69 15.79 43.13
CA VAL A 20 21.77 16.93 43.26
C VAL A 20 21.62 17.63 41.91
N SER A 21 20.37 17.86 41.50
CA SER A 21 20.01 18.48 40.22
C SER A 21 20.13 20.01 40.26
N ILE A 22 20.85 20.61 39.30
CA ILE A 22 20.75 22.04 38.98
C ILE A 22 20.74 22.21 37.46
N SER A 23 19.71 22.88 36.93
CA SER A 23 19.66 23.35 35.54
C SER A 23 20.34 24.72 35.39
N ILE A 24 21.12 24.93 34.33
CA ILE A 24 21.62 26.27 33.96
C ILE A 24 21.33 26.52 32.48
N ALA A 25 20.75 27.69 32.19
CA ALA A 25 20.38 28.11 30.84
C ALA A 25 21.42 29.03 30.19
N SER A 26 21.36 29.12 28.86
CA SER A 26 21.70 30.31 28.06
C SER A 26 23.01 31.05 28.34
N TYR A 27 24.08 30.72 27.60
CA TYR A 27 25.19 31.65 27.39
C TYR A 27 25.53 31.85 25.90
N LYS A 28 25.32 33.07 25.39
CA LYS A 28 25.92 33.54 24.13
C LYS A 28 27.37 33.96 24.39
N MET A 29 28.31 33.54 23.55
CA MET A 29 29.64 34.16 23.47
C MET A 29 29.91 34.74 22.09
N TYR A 30 30.05 36.07 22.04
CA TYR A 30 30.68 36.76 20.92
C TYR A 30 32.21 36.61 21.04
N ARG A 31 32.88 36.16 19.97
CA ARG A 31 34.34 36.26 19.84
C ARG A 31 34.72 37.56 19.14
N ILE A 32 35.22 38.53 19.91
CA ILE A 32 35.95 39.68 19.37
C ILE A 32 37.45 39.39 19.52
N ARG A 33 38.23 39.57 18.44
CA ARG A 33 39.70 39.47 18.50
C ARG A 33 40.28 40.77 19.07
N CYS A 34 41.12 40.65 20.10
CA CYS A 34 41.99 41.76 20.49
C CYS A 34 43.06 42.01 19.42
N VAL A 35 43.28 43.28 19.08
CA VAL A 35 44.48 43.77 18.39
C VAL A 35 45.02 44.92 19.24
N SER A 36 46.31 44.89 19.57
CA SER A 36 46.98 45.89 20.41
C SER A 36 47.33 47.15 19.59
N GLY A 37 46.84 48.32 20.00
CA GLY A 37 46.99 49.55 19.19
C GLY A 37 46.64 50.87 19.91
N ILE A 38 47.48 51.25 20.88
CA ILE A 38 47.79 52.63 21.33
C ILE A 38 46.76 53.76 21.01
N GLY A 39 46.06 54.25 22.04
CA GLY A 39 46.17 55.68 22.42
C GLY A 39 45.10 56.71 22.02
N LYS A 40 44.38 57.19 23.05
CA LYS A 40 43.85 58.57 23.25
C LYS A 40 42.61 59.06 22.45
N ARG A 41 41.52 59.22 23.22
CA ARG A 41 40.55 60.35 23.24
C ARG A 41 39.78 60.72 21.96
N GLY A 42 38.48 60.41 21.96
CA GLY A 42 37.47 61.10 21.13
C GLY A 42 36.03 60.70 21.49
N ARG A 43 35.25 61.61 22.08
CA ARG A 43 33.77 61.53 22.10
C ARG A 43 33.25 62.36 20.91
N ILE A 44 32.13 61.95 20.31
CA ILE A 44 31.08 62.84 19.79
C ILE A 44 29.78 62.04 19.63
N ASN A 45 28.64 62.74 19.66
CA ASN A 45 27.31 62.13 19.72
C ASN A 45 26.75 61.70 18.36
N THR A 46 25.68 60.90 18.45
CA THR A 46 24.68 60.62 17.42
C THR A 46 24.15 61.86 16.70
N GLN A 47 23.92 61.71 15.39
CA GLN A 47 22.68 62.15 14.76
C GLN A 47 22.30 61.21 13.61
N ILE A 48 21.01 61.06 13.34
CA ILE A 48 20.46 60.18 12.30
C ILE A 48 19.93 61.06 11.16
N THR A 49 20.33 60.76 9.93
CA THR A 49 19.71 61.27 8.71
C THR A 49 19.46 60.09 7.76
N GLN A 50 18.20 59.84 7.44
CA GLN A 50 17.83 58.86 6.42
C GLN A 50 17.94 59.46 5.02
N THR A 51 18.63 58.79 4.12
CA THR A 51 18.49 58.96 2.66
C THR A 51 18.44 57.58 2.01
N HIS A 52 17.45 57.36 1.13
CA HIS A 52 17.28 56.08 0.44
C HIS A 52 18.19 55.99 -0.79
N ALA A 53 19.03 54.96 -0.87
CA ALA A 53 19.66 54.51 -2.13
C ALA A 53 20.03 53.01 -2.08
N SER A 54 19.69 52.29 -3.15
CA SER A 54 20.29 51.02 -3.61
C SER A 54 20.64 49.94 -2.58
N THR A 55 19.65 49.15 -2.15
CA THR A 55 19.88 47.79 -1.61
C THR A 55 20.18 46.82 -2.76
N GLY A 56 21.43 46.79 -3.23
CA GLY A 56 21.81 46.04 -4.45
C GLY A 56 23.07 45.16 -4.36
N ALA A 57 23.65 44.94 -3.19
CA ALA A 57 24.92 44.20 -3.06
C ALA A 57 25.16 43.57 -1.66
N GLN A 58 24.31 42.65 -1.18
CA GLN A 58 24.59 41.96 0.10
C GLN A 58 24.15 40.49 0.24
N PHE A 59 23.59 39.84 -0.78
CA PHE A 59 23.21 38.41 -0.75
C PHE A 59 24.27 37.44 -1.31
N ALA A 60 25.47 37.91 -1.64
CA ALA A 60 26.44 37.16 -2.47
C ALA A 60 27.56 36.40 -1.70
N VAL A 61 27.51 36.32 -0.36
CA VAL A 61 28.71 35.93 0.45
C VAL A 61 28.61 34.53 1.11
N VAL A 62 27.45 33.87 1.11
CA VAL A 62 27.25 32.62 1.88
C VAL A 62 27.56 31.34 1.08
N LYS A 63 27.32 31.28 -0.24
CA LYS A 63 27.53 30.08 -1.08
C LYS A 63 28.99 29.90 -1.56
N ARG A 64 29.98 29.78 -0.66
CA ARG A 64 31.37 29.41 -1.06
C ARG A 64 32.21 28.63 -0.03
N TRP A 65 31.58 27.89 0.89
CA TRP A 65 32.27 27.05 1.89
C TRP A 65 31.89 25.56 1.82
N THR A 66 31.95 24.94 0.64
CA THR A 66 32.22 23.49 0.54
C THR A 66 33.70 23.28 0.89
N SER A 67 34.00 22.57 1.98
CA SER A 67 35.15 22.92 2.80
C SER A 67 36.40 22.05 2.55
N SER A 68 37.51 22.44 3.17
CA SER A 68 38.69 21.57 3.29
C SER A 68 38.50 20.46 4.31
N LEU A 69 37.53 20.56 5.22
CA LEU A 69 37.24 19.53 6.23
C LEU A 69 36.70 18.27 5.55
N ASP A 70 35.75 18.42 4.62
CA ASP A 70 35.10 17.31 3.89
C ASP A 70 36.08 16.43 3.07
N LYS A 71 37.29 16.95 2.81
CA LYS A 71 38.39 16.24 2.12
C LYS A 71 39.46 15.66 3.06
N LEU A 72 39.52 16.14 4.30
CA LEU A 72 40.47 15.68 5.33
C LEU A 72 39.80 14.72 6.32
N TYR A 73 38.47 14.79 6.42
CA TYR A 73 37.63 13.99 7.30
C TYR A 73 36.26 13.80 6.61
N PRO A 74 36.15 12.86 5.66
CA PRO A 74 34.89 12.55 4.98
C PRO A 74 33.89 11.89 5.94
N ARG A 75 32.65 11.66 5.47
CA ARG A 75 31.68 10.84 6.21
C ARG A 75 32.19 9.42 6.43
N HIS A 76 31.74 8.82 7.53
CA HIS A 76 32.08 7.45 7.94
C HIS A 76 31.54 6.41 6.96
N ASP A 77 30.26 6.54 6.60
CA ASP A 77 29.55 5.64 5.71
C ASP A 77 28.77 6.43 4.66
N ASN A 78 28.28 5.67 3.69
CA ASN A 78 27.59 6.20 2.54
C ASN A 78 26.65 5.14 1.95
N PHE A 79 25.35 5.18 2.30
CA PHE A 79 24.39 4.17 1.84
C PHE A 79 24.15 4.20 0.31
N ILE A 80 24.69 5.22 -0.39
CA ILE A 80 24.80 5.25 -1.86
C ILE A 80 25.31 3.92 -2.35
N GLU A 81 26.47 3.53 -1.88
CA GLU A 81 27.26 2.45 -2.44
C GLU A 81 26.72 1.07 -1.94
N ARG A 82 25.41 1.02 -1.60
CA ARG A 82 24.63 -0.10 -1.06
C ARG A 82 23.26 -0.27 -1.74
N HIS A 83 22.52 0.81 -1.99
CA HIS A 83 21.20 0.75 -2.68
C HIS A 83 21.31 0.50 -4.19
N ILE A 84 22.52 0.59 -4.72
CA ILE A 84 22.81 0.96 -6.11
C ILE A 84 23.71 -0.11 -6.72
N GLY A 85 23.32 -0.64 -7.87
CA GLY A 85 24.06 -1.66 -8.63
C GLY A 85 25.36 -1.15 -9.27
N PRO A 86 25.43 -0.86 -10.59
CA PRO A 86 26.62 -0.34 -11.25
C PRO A 86 27.38 0.74 -10.47
N ASN A 87 28.68 0.53 -10.30
CA ASN A 87 29.61 1.53 -9.78
C ASN A 87 30.07 2.52 -10.88
N GLU A 88 30.90 3.53 -10.57
CA GLU A 88 31.40 4.54 -11.54
C GLU A 88 32.05 3.93 -12.81
N VAL A 89 32.74 2.80 -12.70
CA VAL A 89 33.39 2.14 -13.84
C VAL A 89 32.36 1.40 -14.70
N GLU A 90 31.36 0.79 -14.08
CA GLU A 90 30.27 0.12 -14.79
C GLU A 90 29.35 1.14 -15.45
N LYS A 91 29.00 2.23 -14.75
CA LYS A 91 28.38 3.42 -15.34
C LYS A 91 29.19 3.94 -16.50
N LYS A 92 30.51 4.10 -16.37
CA LYS A 92 31.33 4.56 -17.50
C LYS A 92 31.33 3.57 -18.66
N ALA A 93 31.43 2.26 -18.42
CA ALA A 93 31.36 1.26 -19.49
C ALA A 93 29.98 1.26 -20.16
N MET A 94 28.92 1.38 -19.35
CA MET A 94 27.54 1.61 -19.75
C MET A 94 27.25 3.11 -20.01
N LEU A 95 28.29 3.94 -20.20
CA LEU A 95 28.32 5.33 -20.70
C LEU A 95 29.33 5.53 -21.85
N ASP A 96 30.06 4.47 -22.23
CA ASP A 96 30.80 4.31 -23.49
C ASP A 96 30.09 3.31 -24.44
N PHE A 97 29.17 2.47 -23.93
CA PHE A 97 28.36 1.54 -24.72
C PHE A 97 27.42 2.28 -25.68
N ILE A 98 26.34 2.86 -25.20
CA ILE A 98 25.15 3.21 -25.99
C ILE A 98 25.07 4.65 -26.60
N GLY A 99 26.02 5.59 -26.37
CA GLY A 99 26.35 6.68 -27.32
C GLY A 99 26.21 8.18 -26.94
N MET A 100 26.53 8.61 -25.72
CA MET A 100 26.58 10.01 -25.21
C MET A 100 27.75 10.20 -24.20
N LYS A 101 27.89 11.33 -23.49
CA LYS A 101 29.09 11.68 -22.71
C LYS A 101 28.85 11.92 -21.23
N THR A 102 27.74 12.56 -20.87
CA THR A 102 27.40 12.83 -19.47
C THR A 102 25.95 12.56 -19.18
N ILE A 103 25.68 12.61 -17.88
CA ILE A 103 24.42 12.29 -17.23
C ILE A 103 23.44 13.44 -17.43
N ASP A 104 23.87 14.63 -17.02
CA ASP A 104 23.13 15.88 -17.16
C ASP A 104 22.84 16.25 -18.64
N GLU A 105 23.71 15.88 -19.60
CA GLU A 105 23.48 16.02 -21.07
C GLU A 105 22.13 15.41 -21.46
N LEU A 106 21.74 14.36 -20.75
CA LEU A 106 20.79 13.37 -21.20
C LEU A 106 19.47 13.42 -20.41
N ILE A 107 19.27 14.50 -19.68
CA ILE A 107 18.05 14.82 -18.92
C ILE A 107 17.27 15.94 -19.60
N VAL A 108 18.01 16.99 -19.98
CA VAL A 108 17.56 18.09 -20.85
C VAL A 108 17.06 17.54 -22.18
N LYS A 109 17.74 16.52 -22.69
CA LYS A 109 17.45 15.83 -23.94
C LYS A 109 16.21 14.93 -23.88
N ALA A 110 15.49 14.91 -22.76
CA ALA A 110 14.75 13.73 -22.40
C ALA A 110 13.37 14.08 -21.87
N VAL A 111 13.30 14.52 -20.61
CA VAL A 111 12.05 15.03 -20.04
C VAL A 111 11.71 16.33 -20.77
N PRO A 112 10.44 16.56 -21.15
CA PRO A 112 10.03 17.80 -21.79
C PRO A 112 10.54 19.02 -21.01
N ALA A 113 11.28 19.91 -21.67
CA ALA A 113 11.97 21.01 -20.99
C ALA A 113 11.04 21.97 -20.26
N ASN A 114 9.76 22.00 -20.65
CA ASN A 114 8.69 22.75 -19.99
C ASN A 114 8.18 22.12 -18.68
N ILE A 115 8.63 20.93 -18.27
CA ILE A 115 8.28 20.30 -16.98
C ILE A 115 9.48 20.07 -16.05
N LEU A 116 10.70 20.43 -16.47
CA LEU A 116 11.92 20.35 -15.65
C LEU A 116 11.94 21.39 -14.52
N MET A 117 12.45 20.98 -13.35
CA MET A 117 12.74 21.86 -12.22
C MET A 117 14.01 22.68 -12.44
N ASP A 118 13.90 23.99 -12.30
CA ASP A 118 15.01 24.96 -12.34
C ASP A 118 15.88 24.97 -11.07
N ARG A 119 15.42 24.29 -10.01
CA ARG A 119 16.08 24.20 -8.70
C ARG A 119 16.25 22.77 -8.20
N GLU A 120 17.13 22.60 -7.22
CA GLU A 120 17.10 21.43 -6.33
C GLU A 120 15.80 21.45 -5.50
N LEU A 121 15.35 20.29 -5.03
CA LEU A 121 14.31 20.20 -4.01
C LEU A 121 14.74 20.96 -2.72
N ASP A 122 13.80 21.40 -1.89
CA ASP A 122 14.10 22.09 -0.62
C ASP A 122 13.93 21.16 0.57
N LEU A 123 14.92 20.29 0.76
CA LEU A 123 14.90 19.19 1.74
C LEU A 123 16.25 19.10 2.47
N ASP A 124 16.18 18.58 3.69
CA ASP A 124 17.29 18.38 4.63
C ASP A 124 18.62 17.79 4.08
N GLU A 125 19.75 18.05 4.75
CA GLU A 125 21.08 17.47 4.44
C GLU A 125 21.43 16.16 5.22
N PRO A 126 22.39 15.32 4.75
CA PRO A 126 23.12 14.21 5.43
C PRO A 126 23.73 14.54 6.81
N LEU A 127 23.99 13.68 7.83
CA LEU A 127 23.86 12.27 8.32
C LEU A 127 24.36 10.97 7.57
N GLY A 128 24.25 9.78 8.22
CA GLY A 128 24.83 8.41 8.01
C GLY A 128 23.98 7.21 8.57
N GLU A 129 24.33 5.94 8.34
CA GLU A 129 23.56 4.70 8.68
C GLU A 129 23.21 4.58 10.17
N LEU A 130 24.20 4.79 11.02
CA LEU A 130 23.99 4.83 12.48
C LEU A 130 23.16 6.07 12.88
N GLU A 131 23.44 7.21 12.25
CA GLU A 131 22.81 8.49 12.57
C GLU A 131 21.30 8.52 12.20
N LEU A 132 20.83 7.66 11.28
CA LEU A 132 19.39 7.35 11.13
C LEU A 132 18.87 6.78 12.44
N ILE A 133 19.39 5.61 12.82
CA ILE A 133 18.87 4.77 13.91
C ILE A 133 18.84 5.56 15.21
N GLU A 134 19.86 6.37 15.49
CA GLU A 134 19.91 7.28 16.64
C GLU A 134 18.74 8.30 16.67
N LYS A 135 18.44 9.01 15.56
CA LYS A 135 17.27 9.92 15.55
C LYS A 135 15.93 9.16 15.50
N LEU A 136 15.93 7.96 14.96
CA LEU A 136 14.77 7.08 14.91
C LEU A 136 14.41 6.57 16.32
N GLU A 137 15.41 6.22 17.13
CA GLU A 137 15.25 5.98 18.58
C GLU A 137 14.79 7.25 19.31
N MET A 138 15.29 8.43 18.95
CA MET A 138 14.77 9.71 19.49
C MET A 138 13.32 10.03 19.08
N MET A 139 12.75 9.35 18.07
CA MET A 139 11.31 9.36 17.81
C MET A 139 10.60 8.31 18.65
N ALA A 140 11.07 7.06 18.60
CA ALA A 140 10.50 5.92 19.33
C ALA A 140 10.26 6.27 20.81
N ASN A 141 11.26 6.85 21.47
CA ASN A 141 11.22 7.25 22.89
C ASN A 141 10.24 8.40 23.22
N LYS A 142 9.51 8.96 22.25
CA LYS A 142 8.41 9.93 22.45
C LYS A 142 7.03 9.31 22.28
N ASN A 143 6.94 8.01 21.99
CA ASN A 143 5.70 7.24 22.08
C ASN A 143 5.63 6.58 23.46
N GLU A 144 4.48 6.63 24.12
CA GLU A 144 4.26 5.91 25.38
C GLU A 144 3.55 4.58 25.10
N VAL A 145 4.29 3.46 25.19
CA VAL A 145 3.72 2.10 25.06
C VAL A 145 2.86 1.75 26.28
N TRP A 146 1.58 2.13 26.25
CA TRP A 146 0.58 1.81 27.27
C TRP A 146 -0.17 0.51 26.96
N ARG A 147 -0.53 -0.24 28.02
CA ARG A 147 -1.41 -1.42 27.90
C ARG A 147 -2.81 -0.94 27.53
N SER A 148 -3.35 -1.41 26.41
CA SER A 148 -4.47 -0.74 25.76
C SER A 148 -5.67 -1.66 25.53
N TYR A 149 -6.54 -1.75 26.53
CA TYR A 149 -7.74 -2.59 26.56
C TYR A 149 -8.97 -1.89 25.96
N ILE A 150 -8.75 -1.11 24.90
CA ILE A 150 -9.79 -0.35 24.20
C ILE A 150 -10.58 -1.29 23.25
N GLY A 151 -9.91 -2.27 22.64
CA GLY A 151 -10.52 -3.25 21.73
C GLY A 151 -10.88 -2.64 20.38
N ILE A 152 -12.17 -2.73 20.03
CA ILE A 152 -12.76 -2.24 18.76
C ILE A 152 -11.98 -2.64 17.50
N GLY A 153 -11.74 -3.95 17.35
CA GLY A 153 -11.08 -4.55 16.18
C GLY A 153 -9.55 -4.70 16.32
N TYR A 154 -8.96 -4.18 17.40
CA TYR A 154 -7.51 -4.24 17.66
C TYR A 154 -7.24 -4.70 19.09
N TYR A 155 -6.45 -5.77 19.24
CA TYR A 155 -6.18 -6.46 20.50
C TYR A 155 -4.70 -6.85 20.55
N ASN A 156 -4.02 -6.71 21.69
CA ASN A 156 -2.60 -7.04 21.75
C ASN A 156 -2.36 -8.56 21.65
N THR A 157 -1.23 -8.97 21.10
CA THR A 157 -0.89 -10.40 20.86
C THR A 157 0.60 -10.64 20.96
N TYR A 158 0.98 -11.82 21.45
CA TYR A 158 2.36 -12.28 21.40
C TYR A 158 2.67 -12.79 20.00
N THR A 159 3.17 -11.89 19.15
CA THR A 159 3.83 -12.26 17.88
C THR A 159 4.96 -13.25 18.20
N PRO A 160 4.89 -14.52 17.77
CA PRO A 160 5.92 -15.49 18.15
C PRO A 160 7.25 -15.08 17.52
N HIS A 161 8.29 -14.86 18.35
CA HIS A 161 9.59 -14.35 17.89
C HIS A 161 10.20 -15.15 16.74
N THR A 162 9.88 -16.45 16.66
CA THR A 162 10.31 -17.33 15.57
C THR A 162 9.64 -16.99 14.23
N ILE A 163 8.38 -16.55 14.22
CA ILE A 163 7.66 -16.08 13.02
C ILE A 163 8.13 -14.66 12.65
N LEU A 164 8.29 -13.78 13.65
CA LEU A 164 8.87 -12.45 13.45
C LEU A 164 10.21 -12.54 12.73
N ARG A 165 11.15 -13.29 13.30
CA ARG A 165 12.52 -13.43 12.78
C ARG A 165 12.61 -14.13 11.43
N ASN A 166 11.85 -15.21 11.22
CA ASN A 166 12.02 -16.07 10.04
C ASN A 166 11.02 -15.79 8.90
N ILE A 167 10.08 -14.85 9.07
CA ILE A 167 9.19 -14.35 7.99
C ILE A 167 9.26 -12.84 7.87
N PHE A 168 8.95 -12.09 8.94
CA PHE A 168 8.82 -10.63 8.85
C PHE A 168 10.18 -9.93 8.70
N GLU A 169 11.20 -10.41 9.39
CA GLU A 169 12.59 -9.92 9.32
C GLU A 169 13.44 -10.70 8.29
N ASN A 170 12.80 -11.51 7.44
CA ASN A 170 13.46 -12.39 6.48
C ASN A 170 13.23 -11.94 5.02
N PRO A 171 14.27 -11.45 4.30
CA PRO A 171 14.12 -11.00 2.91
C PRO A 171 13.71 -12.13 1.93
N GLY A 172 13.88 -13.40 2.31
CA GLY A 172 13.36 -14.55 1.57
C GLY A 172 11.82 -14.66 1.57
N TRP A 173 11.11 -13.91 2.42
CA TRP A 173 9.65 -13.82 2.48
C TRP A 173 9.08 -12.44 2.12
N THR A 174 9.85 -11.36 2.33
CA THR A 174 9.35 -9.99 2.17
C THR A 174 9.60 -9.38 0.78
N THR A 175 10.62 -9.82 0.04
CA THR A 175 11.07 -9.13 -1.18
C THR A 175 10.36 -9.59 -2.46
N GLN A 176 9.79 -10.80 -2.51
CA GLN A 176 8.99 -11.25 -3.66
C GLN A 176 7.65 -10.51 -3.74
N TYR A 177 7.03 -10.44 -4.94
CA TYR A 177 5.68 -9.88 -5.12
C TYR A 177 4.63 -10.97 -5.41
N THR A 178 3.44 -10.55 -5.83
CA THR A 178 2.28 -11.39 -6.18
C THR A 178 2.69 -12.65 -6.97
N PRO A 179 2.18 -13.85 -6.63
CA PRO A 179 2.64 -15.12 -7.20
C PRO A 179 2.10 -15.37 -8.63
N TYR A 180 2.50 -14.52 -9.58
CA TYR A 180 2.15 -14.65 -11.00
C TYR A 180 2.83 -15.85 -11.67
N GLN A 181 4.09 -16.15 -11.31
CA GLN A 181 4.80 -17.34 -11.77
C GLN A 181 4.75 -18.42 -10.69
N ALA A 182 3.64 -19.16 -10.68
CA ALA A 182 3.28 -20.09 -9.61
C ALA A 182 4.34 -21.19 -9.32
N GLU A 183 5.09 -21.65 -10.33
CA GLU A 183 6.10 -22.72 -10.17
C GLU A 183 7.33 -22.29 -9.35
N LEU A 184 7.55 -20.96 -9.26
CA LEU A 184 8.53 -20.26 -8.42
C LEU A 184 7.88 -19.56 -7.21
N ALA A 185 6.70 -20.02 -6.81
CA ALA A 185 5.90 -19.39 -5.75
C ALA A 185 5.08 -20.37 -4.89
N GLN A 186 5.36 -21.67 -4.98
CA GLN A 186 4.57 -22.69 -4.28
C GLN A 186 4.62 -22.54 -2.75
N GLY A 187 5.64 -21.89 -2.18
CA GLY A 187 5.77 -21.66 -0.75
C GLY A 187 4.77 -20.64 -0.23
N ARG A 188 4.74 -19.42 -0.81
CA ARG A 188 3.74 -18.42 -0.43
C ARG A 188 2.32 -18.81 -0.87
N LEU A 189 2.17 -19.57 -1.95
CA LEU A 189 0.87 -20.13 -2.34
C LEU A 189 0.35 -21.16 -1.32
N GLU A 190 1.20 -22.05 -0.81
CA GLU A 190 0.83 -23.01 0.25
C GLU A 190 0.48 -22.30 1.56
N SER A 191 1.26 -21.28 1.94
CA SER A 191 0.97 -20.47 3.12
C SER A 191 -0.33 -19.66 3.01
N LEU A 192 -0.66 -19.13 1.83
CA LEU A 192 -1.96 -18.46 1.59
C LEU A 192 -3.12 -19.46 1.49
N LEU A 193 -2.89 -20.71 1.07
CA LEU A 193 -3.89 -21.78 1.16
C LEU A 193 -4.13 -22.20 2.62
N ASN A 194 -3.08 -22.22 3.45
CA ASN A 194 -3.21 -22.40 4.90
C ASN A 194 -4.04 -21.26 5.52
N TYR A 195 -3.83 -20.01 5.10
CA TYR A 195 -4.67 -18.87 5.53
C TYR A 195 -6.13 -19.05 5.14
N GLN A 196 -6.42 -19.40 3.89
CA GLN A 196 -7.79 -19.66 3.43
C GLN A 196 -8.45 -20.79 4.22
N THR A 197 -7.74 -21.91 4.43
CA THR A 197 -8.24 -23.06 5.20
C THR A 197 -8.48 -22.69 6.66
N MET A 198 -7.60 -21.89 7.26
CA MET A 198 -7.81 -21.34 8.60
C MET A 198 -9.06 -20.47 8.66
N VAL A 199 -9.27 -19.55 7.72
CA VAL A 199 -10.48 -18.69 7.71
C VAL A 199 -11.75 -19.53 7.47
N VAL A 200 -11.72 -20.50 6.56
CA VAL A 200 -12.83 -21.45 6.31
C VAL A 200 -13.17 -22.22 7.59
N ASP A 201 -12.20 -22.90 8.19
CA ASP A 201 -12.39 -23.69 9.41
C ASP A 201 -12.85 -22.81 10.58
N MET A 202 -12.29 -21.60 10.75
CA MET A 202 -12.68 -20.71 11.85
C MET A 202 -14.10 -20.13 11.65
N THR A 203 -14.49 -19.74 10.44
CA THR A 203 -15.81 -19.11 10.15
C THR A 203 -16.94 -20.09 9.87
N GLY A 204 -16.64 -21.36 9.59
CA GLY A 204 -17.63 -22.38 9.21
C GLY A 204 -18.22 -22.17 7.79
N LEU A 205 -17.61 -21.31 6.97
CA LEU A 205 -18.04 -21.02 5.60
C LEU A 205 -17.05 -21.61 4.59
N PRO A 206 -17.51 -22.16 3.45
CA PRO A 206 -16.72 -23.09 2.63
C PRO A 206 -15.62 -22.46 1.78
N ILE A 207 -15.61 -21.14 1.55
CA ILE A 207 -14.62 -20.45 0.71
C ILE A 207 -14.16 -19.18 1.39
N ALA A 208 -12.84 -18.98 1.47
CA ALA A 208 -12.21 -17.73 1.86
C ALA A 208 -11.25 -17.20 0.76
N ASN A 209 -10.91 -15.91 0.82
CA ASN A 209 -9.98 -15.29 -0.11
C ASN A 209 -8.54 -15.15 0.46
N ALA A 210 -7.58 -14.81 -0.41
CA ALA A 210 -6.17 -14.60 -0.05
C ALA A 210 -5.92 -13.17 0.49
N SER A 211 -6.66 -12.81 1.53
CA SER A 211 -6.73 -11.51 2.22
C SER A 211 -7.43 -10.35 1.49
N LEU A 212 -8.22 -9.62 2.27
CA LEU A 212 -8.44 -8.18 2.19
C LEU A 212 -7.58 -7.49 3.27
N LEU A 213 -8.02 -6.34 3.78
CA LEU A 213 -7.07 -5.26 4.14
C LEU A 213 -7.21 -4.62 5.50
N ASP A 214 -8.45 -4.65 5.97
CA ASP A 214 -8.89 -4.50 7.34
C ASP A 214 -10.35 -4.98 7.37
N GLU A 215 -10.93 -5.10 8.55
CA GLU A 215 -12.34 -5.51 8.72
C GLU A 215 -13.30 -4.58 7.97
N ALA A 216 -13.11 -3.27 8.09
CA ALA A 216 -14.06 -2.28 7.62
C ALA A 216 -14.19 -2.28 6.09
N THR A 217 -13.06 -2.45 5.39
CA THR A 217 -13.03 -2.61 3.92
C THR A 217 -13.58 -3.96 3.48
N ALA A 218 -13.38 -5.02 4.27
CA ALA A 218 -14.00 -6.31 4.01
C ALA A 218 -15.54 -6.26 4.14
N ALA A 219 -16.06 -5.56 5.15
CA ALA A 219 -17.49 -5.30 5.31
C ALA A 219 -18.08 -4.46 4.16
N ALA A 220 -17.35 -3.45 3.68
CA ALA A 220 -17.78 -2.66 2.52
C ALA A 220 -17.78 -3.45 1.21
N GLU A 221 -16.87 -4.41 1.03
CA GLU A 221 -16.93 -5.37 -0.07
C GLU A 221 -18.03 -6.42 0.07
N ALA A 222 -18.44 -6.75 1.30
CA ALA A 222 -19.57 -7.65 1.55
C ALA A 222 -20.91 -6.99 1.17
N MET A 223 -21.13 -5.74 1.58
CA MET A 223 -22.22 -4.90 1.05
C MET A 223 -22.17 -4.81 -0.48
N GLY A 224 -20.97 -4.60 -1.04
CA GLY A 224 -20.73 -4.62 -2.48
C GLY A 224 -21.14 -5.94 -3.14
N LEU A 225 -20.85 -7.08 -2.52
CA LEU A 225 -21.24 -8.41 -2.98
C LEU A 225 -22.78 -8.57 -2.96
N CYS A 226 -23.44 -8.21 -1.86
CA CYS A 226 -24.90 -8.26 -1.75
C CYS A 226 -25.58 -7.45 -2.87
N TYR A 227 -25.13 -6.22 -3.12
CA TYR A 227 -25.61 -5.40 -4.23
C TYR A 227 -25.26 -5.99 -5.61
N ARG A 228 -24.06 -6.58 -5.76
CA ARG A 228 -23.67 -7.31 -6.99
C ARG A 228 -24.60 -8.51 -7.25
N HIS A 229 -25.09 -9.18 -6.20
CA HIS A 229 -25.99 -10.33 -6.28
C HIS A 229 -27.45 -9.94 -6.61
N ASN A 230 -28.13 -9.17 -5.74
CA ASN A 230 -29.59 -8.96 -5.84
C ASN A 230 -30.05 -7.56 -6.33
N LYS A 231 -29.13 -6.61 -6.58
CA LYS A 231 -29.41 -5.25 -7.12
C LYS A 231 -30.33 -4.35 -6.28
N ARG A 232 -30.80 -4.82 -5.13
CA ARG A 232 -31.59 -4.03 -4.17
C ARG A 232 -30.76 -2.85 -3.64
N ARG A 233 -31.41 -1.73 -3.29
CA ARG A 233 -30.70 -0.47 -2.97
C ARG A 233 -30.66 -0.07 -1.51
N LYS A 234 -31.33 -0.79 -0.59
CA LYS A 234 -31.16 -0.59 0.85
C LYS A 234 -30.19 -1.60 1.44
N PHE A 235 -29.52 -1.24 2.53
CA PHE A 235 -28.67 -2.14 3.31
C PHE A 235 -28.80 -1.81 4.79
N TYR A 236 -29.06 -2.81 5.63
CA TYR A 236 -29.11 -2.61 7.08
C TYR A 236 -27.73 -2.75 7.71
N ILE A 237 -27.44 -1.95 8.74
CA ILE A 237 -26.25 -2.13 9.58
C ILE A 237 -26.70 -2.08 11.04
N ASP A 238 -26.26 -3.06 11.83
CA ASP A 238 -26.43 -3.02 13.27
C ASP A 238 -25.60 -1.86 13.85
N LYS A 239 -26.26 -1.01 14.63
CA LYS A 239 -25.62 0.11 15.33
C LYS A 239 -24.53 -0.35 16.31
N HIS A 240 -24.53 -1.63 16.70
CA HIS A 240 -23.52 -2.28 17.54
C HIS A 240 -22.34 -2.87 16.75
N CYS A 241 -22.22 -2.64 15.44
CA CYS A 241 -20.94 -2.84 14.73
C CYS A 241 -19.87 -1.83 15.20
N HIS A 242 -18.59 -2.13 14.97
CA HIS A 242 -17.49 -1.21 15.26
C HIS A 242 -17.66 0.12 14.50
N PRO A 243 -17.45 1.29 15.15
CA PRO A 243 -17.80 2.59 14.58
C PRO A 243 -17.07 2.91 13.27
N GLN A 244 -15.81 2.47 13.14
CA GLN A 244 -15.05 2.56 11.91
C GLN A 244 -15.61 1.67 10.80
N THR A 245 -16.05 0.46 11.13
CA THR A 245 -16.66 -0.49 10.18
C THR A 245 -17.96 0.06 9.62
N ILE A 246 -18.80 0.67 10.46
CA ILE A 246 -20.01 1.40 10.03
C ILE A 246 -19.65 2.53 9.05
N GLY A 247 -18.75 3.44 9.44
CA GLY A 247 -18.41 4.62 8.62
C GLY A 247 -17.83 4.29 7.25
N VAL A 248 -17.13 3.16 7.11
CA VAL A 248 -16.56 2.70 5.83
C VAL A 248 -17.60 2.11 4.90
N VAL A 249 -18.55 1.35 5.44
CA VAL A 249 -19.69 0.82 4.68
C VAL A 249 -20.59 1.97 4.24
N GLU A 250 -20.95 2.90 5.12
CA GLU A 250 -21.71 4.13 4.80
C GLU A 250 -21.04 4.93 3.67
N THR A 251 -19.72 5.11 3.74
CA THR A 251 -18.98 5.86 2.73
C THR A 251 -18.96 5.16 1.37
N ARG A 252 -18.76 3.83 1.34
CA ARG A 252 -18.83 3.03 0.10
C ARG A 252 -20.27 2.95 -0.45
N ALA A 253 -21.28 2.95 0.42
CA ALA A 253 -22.68 2.97 0.04
C ALA A 253 -23.08 4.27 -0.68
N SER A 254 -22.62 5.41 -0.15
CA SER A 254 -22.87 6.75 -0.73
C SER A 254 -22.39 6.84 -2.19
N ALA A 255 -21.28 6.16 -2.51
CA ALA A 255 -20.70 6.12 -3.85
C ALA A 255 -21.52 5.31 -4.85
N LEU A 256 -22.20 4.26 -4.39
CA LEU A 256 -22.95 3.31 -5.22
C LEU A 256 -24.46 3.63 -5.31
N GLY A 257 -24.92 4.65 -4.58
CA GLY A 257 -26.33 4.97 -4.42
C GLY A 257 -27.07 3.88 -3.62
N ILE A 258 -26.44 3.37 -2.57
CA ILE A 258 -27.02 2.41 -1.62
C ILE A 258 -27.43 3.19 -0.36
N ASP A 259 -28.69 3.03 0.04
CA ASP A 259 -29.29 3.60 1.24
C ASP A 259 -28.93 2.73 2.45
N VAL A 260 -28.05 3.22 3.32
CA VAL A 260 -27.61 2.52 4.54
C VAL A 260 -28.46 2.98 5.72
N ILE A 261 -29.17 2.03 6.32
CA ILE A 261 -30.11 2.28 7.42
C ILE A 261 -29.55 1.61 8.68
N ARG A 262 -29.16 2.43 9.66
CA ARG A 262 -28.56 1.99 10.93
C ARG A 262 -29.64 1.78 12.00
N LEU A 263 -29.77 0.56 12.53
CA LEU A 263 -30.82 0.16 13.49
C LEU A 263 -30.24 -0.69 14.64
N ASP A 264 -31.05 -1.04 15.66
CA ASP A 264 -30.77 -2.27 16.41
C ASP A 264 -31.05 -3.46 15.49
N TRP A 265 -30.32 -4.57 15.65
CA TRP A 265 -30.63 -5.78 14.88
C TRP A 265 -32.07 -6.29 15.11
N LYS A 266 -32.65 -6.00 16.28
CA LYS A 266 -34.05 -6.35 16.63
C LYS A 266 -35.10 -5.49 15.94
N ASP A 267 -34.72 -4.32 15.42
CA ASP A 267 -35.63 -3.36 14.77
C ASP A 267 -35.65 -3.54 13.23
N MET A 268 -34.92 -4.52 12.68
CA MET A 268 -34.76 -4.72 11.23
C MET A 268 -35.96 -5.48 10.60
N ASP A 269 -36.72 -4.80 9.74
CA ASP A 269 -37.83 -5.38 8.98
C ASP A 269 -37.44 -5.74 7.54
N PHE A 270 -37.39 -7.04 7.23
CA PHE A 270 -37.08 -7.55 5.90
C PHE A 270 -38.32 -7.78 5.01
N SER A 271 -39.54 -7.63 5.54
CA SER A 271 -40.79 -8.03 4.86
C SER A 271 -41.06 -7.30 3.54
N ASN A 272 -40.54 -6.07 3.41
CA ASN A 272 -40.65 -5.25 2.20
C ASN A 272 -39.79 -5.76 1.02
N ARG A 273 -38.86 -6.70 1.26
CA ARG A 273 -38.05 -7.39 0.22
C ARG A 273 -37.23 -6.46 -0.67
N ASP A 274 -36.88 -5.27 -0.16
CA ASP A 274 -36.09 -4.22 -0.82
C ASP A 274 -34.69 -4.02 -0.21
N ILE A 275 -34.36 -4.77 0.85
CA ILE A 275 -33.06 -4.80 1.53
C ILE A 275 -32.09 -5.76 0.81
N SER A 276 -30.92 -5.27 0.39
CA SER A 276 -29.89 -6.08 -0.29
C SER A 276 -29.17 -7.04 0.63
N GLY A 277 -28.80 -6.55 1.81
CA GLY A 277 -28.22 -7.34 2.88
C GLY A 277 -28.29 -6.61 4.21
N THR A 278 -27.85 -7.30 5.26
CA THR A 278 -27.60 -6.71 6.58
C THR A 278 -26.17 -7.03 7.04
N LEU A 279 -25.57 -6.12 7.80
CA LEU A 279 -24.31 -6.31 8.52
C LEU A 279 -24.57 -6.33 10.03
N ILE A 280 -24.24 -7.46 10.65
CA ILE A 280 -24.22 -7.69 12.12
C ILE A 280 -22.79 -7.93 12.59
N GLN A 281 -22.56 -7.92 13.91
CA GLN A 281 -21.24 -8.23 14.48
C GLN A 281 -21.32 -9.23 15.65
N TYR A 282 -20.32 -10.11 15.75
CA TYR A 282 -20.30 -11.24 16.68
C TYR A 282 -18.86 -11.59 17.15
N PRO A 283 -18.48 -11.29 18.41
CA PRO A 283 -19.18 -10.45 19.38
C PRO A 283 -19.39 -9.01 18.88
N ASP A 284 -20.41 -8.32 19.42
CA ASP A 284 -20.68 -6.92 19.06
C ASP A 284 -19.62 -5.94 19.61
N THR A 285 -19.71 -4.68 19.20
CA THR A 285 -18.74 -3.63 19.58
C THR A 285 -18.68 -3.38 21.09
N ASP A 286 -19.76 -3.63 21.83
CA ASP A 286 -19.83 -3.46 23.28
C ASP A 286 -19.37 -4.73 24.03
N GLY A 287 -19.19 -5.84 23.31
CA GLY A 287 -18.68 -7.14 23.77
C GLY A 287 -19.71 -8.27 23.80
N ASN A 288 -20.98 -8.01 23.45
CA ASN A 288 -22.04 -9.01 23.60
C ASN A 288 -21.99 -10.12 22.56
N VAL A 289 -22.37 -11.32 22.99
CA VAL A 289 -22.70 -12.47 22.14
C VAL A 289 -24.23 -12.57 22.05
N HIS A 290 -24.78 -12.33 20.87
CA HIS A 290 -26.22 -12.45 20.58
C HIS A 290 -26.53 -13.74 19.82
N ASP A 291 -27.78 -14.22 19.91
CA ASP A 291 -28.30 -15.22 18.98
C ASP A 291 -28.99 -14.53 17.80
N TYR A 292 -28.43 -14.71 16.60
CA TYR A 292 -28.91 -14.09 15.37
C TYR A 292 -29.73 -15.06 14.48
N MET A 293 -30.01 -16.31 14.90
CA MET A 293 -30.68 -17.30 14.04
C MET A 293 -32.03 -16.81 13.47
N GLU A 294 -32.90 -16.25 14.32
CA GLU A 294 -34.21 -15.70 13.89
C GLU A 294 -34.08 -14.55 12.89
N LEU A 295 -33.04 -13.71 13.04
CA LEU A 295 -32.73 -12.63 12.10
C LEU A 295 -32.25 -13.18 10.74
N VAL A 296 -31.44 -14.24 10.76
CA VAL A 296 -30.95 -14.89 9.53
C VAL A 296 -32.11 -15.55 8.79
N ASP A 297 -32.93 -16.33 9.47
CA ASP A 297 -34.11 -16.99 8.89
C ASP A 297 -35.09 -15.97 8.28
N ASN A 298 -35.36 -14.85 8.97
CA ASN A 298 -36.24 -13.78 8.48
C ASN A 298 -35.64 -13.03 7.28
N ALA A 299 -34.33 -12.75 7.29
CA ALA A 299 -33.64 -12.15 6.15
C ALA A 299 -33.69 -13.08 4.92
N HIS A 300 -33.41 -14.37 5.09
CA HIS A 300 -33.44 -15.38 4.04
C HIS A 300 -34.83 -15.63 3.47
N ALA A 301 -35.87 -15.71 4.32
CA ALA A 301 -37.27 -15.80 3.90
C ALA A 301 -37.73 -14.62 3.03
N ASN A 302 -36.96 -13.53 3.02
CA ASN A 302 -37.17 -12.33 2.22
C ASN A 302 -36.06 -12.08 1.17
N GLY A 303 -35.15 -13.02 0.93
CA GLY A 303 -34.10 -12.94 -0.10
C GLY A 303 -33.01 -11.90 0.18
N THR A 304 -32.82 -11.54 1.45
CA THR A 304 -31.81 -10.60 1.95
C THR A 304 -30.62 -11.39 2.48
N LEU A 305 -29.39 -11.04 2.10
CA LEU A 305 -28.19 -11.74 2.59
C LEU A 305 -27.71 -11.20 3.94
N VAL A 306 -27.12 -12.05 4.78
CA VAL A 306 -26.54 -11.68 6.08
C VAL A 306 -25.02 -11.72 6.02
N THR A 307 -24.40 -10.60 6.38
CA THR A 307 -22.95 -10.47 6.63
C THR A 307 -22.70 -10.38 8.13
N CYS A 308 -21.70 -11.12 8.63
CA CYS A 308 -21.25 -11.03 10.00
C CYS A 308 -19.78 -10.58 10.07
N ALA A 309 -19.52 -9.44 10.68
CA ALA A 309 -18.18 -9.10 11.16
C ALA A 309 -17.88 -9.92 12.44
N THR A 310 -16.69 -10.50 12.57
CA THR A 310 -16.38 -11.46 13.65
C THR A 310 -14.88 -11.58 13.95
N ASP A 311 -14.56 -12.12 15.13
CA ASP A 311 -13.20 -12.24 15.66
C ASP A 311 -12.71 -13.70 15.66
N LEU A 312 -11.56 -13.97 15.01
CA LEU A 312 -11.05 -15.34 14.86
C LEU A 312 -10.68 -16.01 16.19
N LEU A 313 -10.26 -15.27 17.21
CA LEU A 313 -9.94 -15.86 18.52
C LEU A 313 -11.22 -16.18 19.30
N ALA A 314 -12.24 -15.32 19.23
CA ALA A 314 -13.55 -15.59 19.80
C ALA A 314 -14.18 -16.86 19.20
N LEU A 315 -14.02 -17.07 17.89
CA LEU A 315 -14.47 -18.28 17.18
C LEU A 315 -13.70 -19.56 17.52
N THR A 316 -12.69 -19.52 18.41
CA THR A 316 -12.13 -20.75 19.03
C THR A 316 -13.07 -21.36 20.07
N MET A 317 -13.92 -20.51 20.69
CA MET A 317 -14.86 -20.88 21.76
C MET A 317 -16.33 -20.70 21.35
N LEU A 318 -16.65 -19.76 20.46
CA LEU A 318 -18.00 -19.47 20.00
C LEU A 318 -18.38 -20.31 18.76
N ARG A 319 -19.65 -20.74 18.69
CA ARG A 319 -20.25 -21.29 17.47
C ARG A 319 -20.06 -20.27 16.32
N PRO A 320 -19.49 -20.66 15.17
CA PRO A 320 -19.11 -19.72 14.11
C PRO A 320 -20.28 -19.34 13.18
N PRO A 321 -20.17 -18.25 12.40
CA PRO A 321 -21.25 -17.73 11.55
C PRO A 321 -21.91 -18.75 10.61
N GLY A 322 -21.14 -19.67 10.03
CA GLY A 322 -21.68 -20.72 9.15
C GLY A 322 -22.65 -21.67 9.83
N GLU A 323 -22.51 -21.91 11.15
CA GLU A 323 -23.41 -22.78 11.93
C GLU A 323 -24.74 -22.11 12.30
N PHE A 324 -24.85 -20.79 12.15
CA PHE A 324 -26.11 -20.05 12.24
C PHE A 324 -26.51 -19.36 10.93
N GLY A 325 -26.11 -19.95 9.80
CA GLY A 325 -26.69 -19.70 8.48
C GLY A 325 -26.16 -18.50 7.69
N VAL A 326 -25.26 -17.68 8.27
CA VAL A 326 -24.71 -16.44 7.67
C VAL A 326 -24.14 -16.69 6.26
N ASP A 327 -24.28 -15.71 5.35
CA ASP A 327 -23.83 -15.83 3.95
C ASP A 327 -22.38 -15.39 3.73
N ILE A 328 -21.93 -14.41 4.52
CA ILE A 328 -20.60 -13.80 4.43
C ILE A 328 -20.05 -13.55 5.84
N ALA A 329 -18.83 -14.00 6.13
CA ALA A 329 -18.10 -13.64 7.35
C ALA A 329 -16.87 -12.79 7.00
N VAL A 330 -16.66 -11.71 7.75
CA VAL A 330 -15.55 -10.75 7.58
C VAL A 330 -14.93 -10.39 8.93
N GLY A 331 -13.73 -9.83 8.93
CA GLY A 331 -13.04 -9.42 10.15
C GLY A 331 -11.55 -9.16 9.93
N SER A 332 -10.79 -9.11 11.02
CA SER A 332 -9.33 -8.97 11.01
C SER A 332 -8.65 -10.24 11.52
N SER A 333 -7.51 -10.63 10.93
CA SER A 333 -6.63 -11.68 11.51
C SER A 333 -5.53 -11.12 12.41
N GLN A 334 -5.53 -9.81 12.72
CA GLN A 334 -4.50 -9.11 13.49
C GLN A 334 -4.05 -9.88 14.76
N ARG A 335 -5.00 -10.25 15.63
CA ARG A 335 -4.69 -10.88 16.91
C ARG A 335 -4.20 -12.34 16.82
N PHE A 336 -4.04 -12.87 15.60
CA PHE A 336 -3.27 -14.09 15.35
C PHE A 336 -1.83 -13.70 15.02
N GLY A 337 -1.10 -13.24 16.05
CA GLY A 337 0.35 -13.04 15.99
C GLY A 337 0.84 -11.87 15.12
N ILE A 338 0.02 -10.85 14.87
CA ILE A 338 0.45 -9.59 14.21
C ILE A 338 0.36 -8.44 15.23
N PRO A 339 1.41 -7.59 15.40
CA PRO A 339 1.34 -6.46 16.30
C PRO A 339 0.21 -5.47 15.94
N MET A 340 -0.33 -4.74 16.93
CA MET A 340 -1.42 -3.78 16.68
C MET A 340 -1.02 -2.67 15.70
N GLY A 341 0.28 -2.33 15.67
CA GLY A 341 0.91 -1.45 14.70
C GLY A 341 0.16 -0.14 14.49
N TYR A 342 -0.46 0.39 15.55
CA TYR A 342 -1.35 1.57 15.58
C TYR A 342 -2.41 1.62 14.46
N GLY A 343 -2.81 0.48 13.89
CA GLY A 343 -3.81 0.41 12.80
C GLY A 343 -3.52 -0.62 11.70
N GLY A 344 -2.27 -1.06 11.53
CA GLY A 344 -1.91 -2.09 10.54
C GLY A 344 -0.42 -2.19 10.25
N PRO A 345 0.00 -2.97 9.25
CA PRO A 345 -0.82 -3.72 8.31
C PRO A 345 -1.37 -5.00 8.96
N HIS A 346 -2.62 -5.34 8.64
CA HIS A 346 -3.28 -6.57 9.09
C HIS A 346 -4.06 -7.16 7.94
N ALA A 347 -4.10 -8.49 7.80
CA ALA A 347 -4.96 -9.11 6.80
C ALA A 347 -6.42 -9.10 7.26
N GLY A 348 -7.27 -8.33 6.57
CA GLY A 348 -8.71 -8.48 6.68
C GLY A 348 -9.13 -9.81 6.03
N PHE A 349 -9.98 -10.60 6.65
CA PHE A 349 -10.46 -11.84 6.05
C PHE A 349 -11.85 -11.67 5.42
N PHE A 350 -12.15 -12.47 4.41
CA PHE A 350 -13.45 -12.56 3.76
C PHE A 350 -13.76 -14.02 3.44
N SER A 351 -14.90 -14.51 3.92
CA SER A 351 -15.37 -15.90 3.76
C SER A 351 -16.85 -15.93 3.38
N THR A 352 -17.29 -16.88 2.54
CA THR A 352 -18.66 -16.91 2.01
C THR A 352 -19.09 -18.29 1.49
N LYS A 353 -20.41 -18.45 1.22
CA LYS A 353 -20.99 -19.65 0.61
C LYS A 353 -20.55 -19.84 -0.86
N ASN A 354 -20.51 -21.10 -1.30
CA ASN A 354 -20.04 -21.52 -2.63
C ASN A 354 -20.73 -20.78 -3.81
N GLU A 355 -22.00 -20.40 -3.66
CA GLU A 355 -22.77 -19.70 -4.70
C GLU A 355 -22.24 -18.29 -5.02
N PHE A 356 -21.60 -17.62 -4.04
CA PHE A 356 -21.10 -16.25 -4.18
C PHE A 356 -19.66 -16.16 -4.71
N LEU A 357 -19.00 -17.31 -4.90
CA LEU A 357 -17.64 -17.47 -5.42
C LEU A 357 -17.27 -16.55 -6.60
N ARG A 358 -18.16 -16.41 -7.58
CA ARG A 358 -17.91 -15.57 -8.78
C ARG A 358 -18.00 -14.05 -8.52
N LEU A 359 -18.42 -13.64 -7.32
CA LEU A 359 -18.53 -12.25 -6.86
C LEU A 359 -17.49 -11.89 -5.77
N LEU A 360 -16.66 -12.86 -5.37
CA LEU A 360 -15.63 -12.75 -4.34
C LEU A 360 -14.58 -11.67 -4.70
N PRO A 361 -14.26 -10.73 -3.78
CA PRO A 361 -13.21 -9.72 -3.98
C PRO A 361 -11.80 -10.31 -3.81
N GLY A 362 -10.82 -9.74 -4.50
CA GLY A 362 -9.40 -10.06 -4.30
C GLY A 362 -8.92 -11.41 -4.83
N ARG A 363 -7.64 -11.71 -4.56
CA ARG A 363 -7.00 -12.99 -4.92
C ARG A 363 -7.62 -14.16 -4.15
N MET A 364 -7.46 -15.35 -4.72
CA MET A 364 -7.84 -16.61 -4.09
C MET A 364 -6.90 -17.69 -4.62
N ILE A 365 -6.34 -18.50 -3.72
CA ILE A 365 -5.52 -19.66 -4.08
C ILE A 365 -6.45 -20.83 -4.43
N GLY A 366 -6.12 -21.54 -5.50
CA GLY A 366 -6.74 -22.81 -5.86
C GLY A 366 -5.69 -23.88 -6.07
N VAL A 367 -6.05 -25.11 -5.69
CA VAL A 367 -5.34 -26.33 -6.07
C VAL A 367 -5.60 -26.62 -7.55
N THR A 368 -4.60 -27.14 -8.23
CA THR A 368 -4.63 -27.62 -9.61
C THR A 368 -3.57 -28.72 -9.76
N ARG A 369 -3.22 -29.06 -11.00
CA ARG A 369 -2.12 -29.96 -11.34
C ARG A 369 -1.07 -29.26 -12.20
N ASP A 370 0.11 -29.85 -12.27
CA ASP A 370 1.12 -29.55 -13.27
C ASP A 370 1.03 -30.45 -14.51
N ALA A 371 1.90 -30.23 -15.49
CA ALA A 371 1.98 -30.98 -16.74
C ALA A 371 2.28 -32.49 -16.55
N ASN A 372 2.86 -32.87 -15.41
CA ASN A 372 3.11 -34.26 -15.02
C ASN A 372 1.96 -34.86 -14.19
N ASN A 373 0.84 -34.14 -14.03
CA ASN A 373 -0.31 -34.45 -13.17
C ASN A 373 -0.01 -34.50 -11.66
N LYS A 374 1.10 -33.91 -11.21
CA LYS A 374 1.39 -33.69 -9.78
C LYS A 374 0.52 -32.54 -9.28
N GLU A 375 0.00 -32.65 -8.06
CA GLU A 375 -0.76 -31.57 -7.42
C GLU A 375 0.11 -30.31 -7.20
N ALA A 376 -0.47 -29.14 -7.50
CA ALA A 376 0.21 -27.85 -7.51
C ALA A 376 -0.78 -26.71 -7.21
N LEU A 377 -0.28 -25.53 -6.84
CA LEU A 377 -1.11 -24.38 -6.43
C LEU A 377 -1.01 -23.23 -7.44
N ARG A 378 -2.09 -22.44 -7.60
CA ARG A 378 -2.11 -21.20 -8.40
C ARG A 378 -3.08 -20.15 -7.84
N LEU A 379 -3.04 -18.94 -8.40
CA LEU A 379 -4.14 -17.96 -8.27
C LEU A 379 -5.32 -18.40 -9.15
N ALA A 380 -6.51 -18.58 -8.55
CA ALA A 380 -7.68 -19.16 -9.22
C ALA A 380 -8.82 -18.16 -9.46
N LEU A 381 -9.58 -18.39 -10.53
CA LEU A 381 -10.65 -17.50 -11.02
C LEU A 381 -10.18 -16.04 -11.17
N GLN A 382 -8.94 -15.82 -11.64
CA GLN A 382 -8.31 -14.50 -11.79
C GLN A 382 -9.13 -13.53 -12.69
N THR A 383 -10.02 -14.08 -13.53
CA THR A 383 -10.97 -13.28 -14.33
C THR A 383 -11.88 -12.38 -13.50
N ARG A 384 -12.01 -12.58 -12.18
CA ARG A 384 -12.72 -11.66 -11.25
C ARG A 384 -11.99 -10.31 -11.06
N GLU A 385 -10.67 -10.28 -11.24
CA GLU A 385 -9.78 -9.22 -10.75
C GLU A 385 -9.60 -8.07 -11.76
N GLN A 386 -9.14 -6.92 -11.23
CA GLN A 386 -8.98 -5.65 -11.94
C GLN A 386 -8.17 -5.75 -13.25
N HIS A 387 -7.11 -6.58 -13.26
CA HIS A 387 -6.17 -6.65 -14.38
C HIS A 387 -6.76 -7.33 -15.63
N ILE A 388 -7.84 -8.12 -15.46
CA ILE A 388 -8.60 -8.71 -16.58
C ILE A 388 -9.91 -7.97 -16.82
N ARG A 389 -10.69 -7.65 -15.77
CA ARG A 389 -12.06 -7.14 -15.92
C ARG A 389 -12.26 -5.64 -15.76
N ARG A 390 -11.24 -4.86 -15.38
CA ARG A 390 -11.27 -3.39 -15.34
C ARG A 390 -12.53 -2.86 -14.61
N ASP A 391 -13.35 -2.04 -15.27
CA ASP A 391 -14.63 -1.50 -14.77
C ASP A 391 -15.65 -2.56 -14.31
N LYS A 392 -15.47 -3.83 -14.72
CA LYS A 392 -16.38 -4.94 -14.44
C LYS A 392 -15.83 -5.91 -13.39
N ALA A 393 -14.70 -5.61 -12.75
CA ALA A 393 -14.10 -6.46 -11.73
C ALA A 393 -15.01 -6.64 -10.49
N THR A 394 -14.70 -7.59 -9.61
CA THR A 394 -15.44 -7.75 -8.34
C THR A 394 -15.09 -6.67 -7.33
N SER A 395 -13.87 -6.13 -7.38
CA SER A 395 -13.37 -5.00 -6.58
C SER A 395 -12.17 -4.38 -7.31
N ASN A 396 -11.72 -3.20 -6.89
CA ASN A 396 -10.55 -2.53 -7.43
C ASN A 396 -9.23 -3.00 -6.79
N ILE A 397 -9.27 -3.80 -5.72
CA ILE A 397 -8.09 -4.35 -5.03
C ILE A 397 -7.02 -4.91 -5.99
N CYS A 398 -5.75 -4.58 -5.72
CA CYS A 398 -4.59 -5.09 -6.46
C CYS A 398 -3.54 -5.66 -5.48
N THR A 399 -2.68 -4.84 -4.88
CA THR A 399 -1.93 -5.20 -3.66
C THR A 399 -2.93 -5.65 -2.57
N ALA A 400 -2.52 -6.49 -1.62
CA ALA A 400 -3.37 -6.92 -0.48
C ALA A 400 -2.51 -6.94 0.80
N GLN A 401 -2.66 -7.95 1.67
CA GLN A 401 -1.89 -8.09 2.92
C GLN A 401 -1.22 -9.47 3.04
N ALA A 402 -0.67 -9.98 1.91
CA ALA A 402 -0.22 -11.37 1.76
C ALA A 402 0.79 -11.84 2.84
N LEU A 403 1.82 -11.05 3.17
CA LEU A 403 2.80 -11.34 4.22
C LEU A 403 2.13 -11.50 5.60
N LEU A 404 1.12 -10.68 5.91
CA LEU A 404 0.43 -10.69 7.20
C LEU A 404 -0.56 -11.86 7.27
N ALA A 405 -1.21 -12.19 6.16
CA ALA A 405 -1.98 -13.42 6.03
C ALA A 405 -1.10 -14.67 6.25
N ASN A 406 0.11 -14.67 5.69
CA ASN A 406 1.09 -15.73 5.91
C ASN A 406 1.54 -15.82 7.38
N MET A 407 1.80 -14.69 8.04
CA MET A 407 2.12 -14.67 9.48
C MET A 407 0.96 -15.20 10.34
N SER A 408 -0.29 -14.79 10.08
CA SER A 408 -1.46 -15.32 10.80
C SER A 408 -1.69 -16.82 10.53
N ALA A 409 -1.43 -17.30 9.31
CA ALA A 409 -1.47 -18.72 8.99
C ALA A 409 -0.38 -19.49 9.77
N MET A 410 0.84 -18.96 9.85
CA MET A 410 1.93 -19.58 10.61
C MET A 410 1.69 -19.54 12.13
N TYR A 411 1.01 -18.51 12.65
CA TYR A 411 0.52 -18.49 14.03
C TYR A 411 -0.47 -19.65 14.28
N ALA A 412 -1.47 -19.81 13.41
CA ALA A 412 -2.42 -20.93 13.50
C ALA A 412 -1.75 -22.31 13.31
N VAL A 413 -0.71 -22.42 12.48
CA VAL A 413 0.09 -23.66 12.31
C VAL A 413 0.95 -23.95 13.54
N TYR A 414 1.55 -22.93 14.16
CA TYR A 414 2.42 -23.07 15.33
C TYR A 414 1.61 -23.44 16.58
N HIS A 415 0.51 -22.74 16.87
CA HIS A 415 -0.33 -23.01 18.03
C HIS A 415 -1.29 -24.19 17.83
N GLY A 416 -1.76 -24.42 16.60
CA GLY A 416 -2.77 -25.43 16.28
C GLY A 416 -4.11 -25.20 16.98
N ARG A 417 -5.05 -26.12 16.77
CA ARG A 417 -6.37 -26.10 17.46
C ARG A 417 -6.24 -25.99 18.98
N ALA A 418 -5.32 -26.76 19.57
CA ALA A 418 -5.17 -26.86 21.02
C ALA A 418 -4.61 -25.57 21.63
N GLY A 419 -3.57 -24.98 21.02
CA GLY A 419 -3.01 -23.71 21.47
C GLY A 419 -3.99 -22.55 21.32
N LEU A 420 -4.69 -22.45 20.18
CA LEU A 420 -5.69 -21.41 19.97
C LEU A 420 -6.89 -21.53 20.94
N LYS A 421 -7.40 -22.75 21.21
CA LYS A 421 -8.42 -22.94 22.26
C LYS A 421 -7.90 -22.59 23.66
N HIS A 422 -6.64 -22.88 23.96
CA HIS A 422 -6.03 -22.49 25.24
C HIS A 422 -5.94 -20.96 25.40
N ILE A 423 -5.48 -20.25 24.35
CA ILE A 423 -5.37 -18.79 24.35
C ILE A 423 -6.76 -18.16 24.49
N GLY A 424 -7.74 -18.58 23.67
CA GLY A 424 -9.13 -18.10 23.76
C GLY A 424 -9.72 -18.29 25.16
N LYS A 425 -9.55 -19.49 25.74
CA LYS A 425 -10.03 -19.81 27.09
C LYS A 425 -9.31 -19.00 28.19
N ARG A 426 -8.01 -18.74 28.04
CA ARG A 426 -7.23 -17.89 28.97
C ARG A 426 -7.77 -16.46 28.98
N VAL A 427 -8.00 -15.87 27.81
CA VAL A 427 -8.57 -14.51 27.66
C VAL A 427 -10.01 -14.45 28.19
N HIS A 428 -10.87 -15.40 27.81
CA HIS A 428 -12.26 -15.44 28.28
C HIS A 428 -12.34 -15.58 29.80
N ASN A 429 -11.57 -16.49 30.41
CA ASN A 429 -11.59 -16.68 31.87
C ASN A 429 -11.06 -15.47 32.64
N ALA A 430 -10.01 -14.79 32.14
CA ALA A 430 -9.56 -13.52 32.72
C ALA A 430 -10.66 -12.44 32.66
N THR A 431 -11.44 -12.42 31.57
CA THR A 431 -12.55 -11.48 31.37
C THR A 431 -13.73 -11.79 32.30
N LEU A 432 -14.07 -13.06 32.51
CA LEU A 432 -15.08 -13.47 33.50
C LEU A 432 -14.69 -13.03 34.91
N ILE A 433 -13.43 -13.22 35.32
CA ILE A 433 -12.92 -12.78 36.63
C ILE A 433 -13.00 -11.25 36.76
N LEU A 434 -12.62 -10.51 35.72
CA LEU A 434 -12.73 -9.05 35.72
C LEU A 434 -14.21 -8.60 35.81
N ALA A 435 -15.12 -9.24 35.07
CA ALA A 435 -16.54 -8.94 35.08
C ALA A 435 -17.18 -9.16 36.46
N GLU A 436 -16.76 -10.21 37.18
CA GLU A 436 -17.20 -10.44 38.55
C GLU A 436 -16.57 -9.45 39.54
N GLY A 437 -15.31 -9.06 39.35
CA GLY A 437 -14.69 -7.95 40.08
C GLY A 437 -15.42 -6.61 39.89
N VAL A 438 -15.85 -6.30 38.67
CA VAL A 438 -16.68 -5.13 38.33
C VAL A 438 -18.01 -5.16 39.08
N LYS A 439 -18.69 -6.31 39.15
CA LYS A 439 -19.91 -6.48 39.96
C LYS A 439 -19.63 -6.29 41.46
N LYS A 440 -18.56 -6.90 41.98
CA LYS A 440 -18.15 -6.80 43.40
C LYS A 440 -17.76 -5.38 43.83
N ALA A 441 -17.24 -4.56 42.90
CA ALA A 441 -17.03 -3.12 43.10
C ALA A 441 -18.34 -2.28 43.07
N GLY A 442 -19.50 -2.93 42.87
CA GLY A 442 -20.81 -2.28 42.81
C GLY A 442 -21.04 -1.49 41.52
N HIS A 443 -20.37 -1.83 40.43
CA HIS A 443 -20.62 -1.27 39.10
C HIS A 443 -21.73 -2.06 38.38
N THR A 444 -22.47 -1.40 37.49
CA THR A 444 -23.56 -2.06 36.73
C THR A 444 -23.04 -2.57 35.40
N LEU A 445 -22.75 -3.87 35.31
CA LEU A 445 -22.42 -4.53 34.04
C LEU A 445 -23.56 -4.36 33.02
N LYS A 446 -23.22 -4.10 31.76
CA LYS A 446 -24.14 -3.95 30.62
C LYS A 446 -24.06 -5.12 29.66
N THR A 447 -22.89 -5.74 29.52
CA THR A 447 -22.74 -7.02 28.82
C THR A 447 -23.32 -8.17 29.63
N ASN A 448 -23.90 -9.16 28.95
CA ASN A 448 -24.48 -10.36 29.60
C ASN A 448 -23.65 -11.61 29.29
N MET A 449 -23.61 -12.01 28.01
CA MET A 449 -22.70 -13.03 27.49
C MET A 449 -21.65 -12.35 26.62
N PHE A 450 -20.38 -12.67 26.80
CA PHE A 450 -19.24 -11.98 26.17
C PHE A 450 -18.04 -12.90 26.03
N PHE A 451 -17.15 -12.61 25.08
CA PHE A 451 -15.88 -13.31 24.94
C PHE A 451 -14.79 -12.67 25.81
N ASP A 452 -14.23 -11.55 25.36
CA ASP A 452 -13.09 -10.85 25.97
C ASP A 452 -13.38 -9.40 26.38
N THR A 453 -14.56 -8.89 26.01
CA THR A 453 -14.92 -7.48 26.07
C THR A 453 -16.13 -7.29 26.97
N ILE A 454 -16.01 -6.37 27.93
CA ILE A 454 -17.10 -6.01 28.84
C ILE A 454 -17.38 -4.51 28.81
N LYS A 455 -18.66 -4.15 28.99
CA LYS A 455 -19.11 -2.77 29.17
C LYS A 455 -19.88 -2.64 30.48
N PHE A 456 -19.65 -1.58 31.23
CA PHE A 456 -20.33 -1.32 32.50
C PHE A 456 -20.53 0.18 32.77
N THR A 457 -21.56 0.52 33.54
CA THR A 457 -21.73 1.87 34.10
C THR A 457 -20.99 1.94 35.45
N PRO A 458 -19.98 2.82 35.61
CA PRO A 458 -19.26 3.03 36.86
C PRO A 458 -20.17 3.61 37.94
N ARG A 459 -20.06 3.09 39.17
CA ARG A 459 -20.87 3.54 40.32
C ARG A 459 -20.77 5.04 40.62
N ASN A 460 -19.57 5.60 40.49
CA ASN A 460 -19.25 7.00 40.82
C ASN A 460 -18.99 7.87 39.56
N GLY A 461 -19.35 7.37 38.37
CA GLY A 461 -18.94 7.94 37.09
C GLY A 461 -17.51 7.59 36.68
N GLN A 462 -17.16 7.83 35.41
CA GLN A 462 -15.91 7.32 34.81
C GLN A 462 -14.62 8.01 35.29
N ASN A 463 -14.69 9.22 35.84
CA ASN A 463 -13.49 10.03 36.17
C ASN A 463 -12.56 9.36 37.19
N GLU A 464 -13.11 8.61 38.15
CA GLU A 464 -12.34 7.86 39.16
C GLU A 464 -11.54 6.71 38.52
N ILE A 465 -12.14 6.06 37.51
CA ILE A 465 -11.53 4.97 36.75
C ILE A 465 -10.45 5.52 35.81
N ILE A 466 -10.73 6.62 35.09
CA ILE A 466 -9.74 7.32 34.25
C ILE A 466 -8.50 7.68 35.08
N HIS A 467 -8.68 8.24 36.29
CA HIS A 467 -7.57 8.61 37.15
C HIS A 467 -6.71 7.41 37.57
N ARG A 468 -7.34 6.27 37.95
CA ARG A 468 -6.59 5.05 38.28
C ARG A 468 -5.93 4.42 37.06
N ALA A 469 -6.63 4.32 35.92
CA ALA A 469 -6.09 3.73 34.69
C ALA A 469 -4.84 4.49 34.20
N ASN A 470 -4.90 5.83 34.20
CA ASN A 470 -3.77 6.68 33.82
C ASN A 470 -2.57 6.51 34.78
N LYS A 471 -2.81 6.34 36.08
CA LYS A 471 -1.75 6.08 37.08
C LYS A 471 -0.99 4.77 36.81
N HIS A 472 -1.66 3.77 36.24
CA HIS A 472 -1.07 2.47 35.88
C HIS A 472 -0.69 2.36 34.39
N ARG A 473 -0.74 3.47 33.61
CA ARG A 473 -0.50 3.48 32.16
C ARG A 473 -1.33 2.42 31.40
N ILE A 474 -2.63 2.43 31.69
CA ILE A 474 -3.64 1.57 31.05
C ILE A 474 -4.65 2.46 30.32
N ASN A 475 -4.91 2.16 29.04
CA ASN A 475 -6.01 2.74 28.28
C ASN A 475 -7.24 1.82 28.29
N LEU A 476 -8.42 2.41 28.49
CA LEU A 476 -9.73 1.74 28.42
C LEU A 476 -10.62 2.48 27.41
N ARG A 477 -11.74 1.88 26.98
CA ARG A 477 -12.72 2.55 26.12
C ARG A 477 -13.70 3.36 26.97
N TYR A 478 -13.80 4.66 26.73
CA TYR A 478 -14.75 5.56 27.40
C TYR A 478 -15.89 5.93 26.46
N TYR A 479 -17.14 5.85 26.93
CA TYR A 479 -18.33 6.10 26.12
C TYR A 479 -18.99 7.44 26.50
N LEU A 480 -19.71 8.04 25.55
CA LEU A 480 -20.43 9.32 25.75
C LEU A 480 -21.60 9.22 26.74
N ASP A 481 -22.10 8.02 27.02
CA ASP A 481 -23.10 7.74 28.06
C ASP A 481 -22.49 7.61 29.48
N GLY A 482 -21.17 7.79 29.61
CA GLY A 482 -20.43 7.64 30.86
C GLY A 482 -20.13 6.20 31.27
N SER A 483 -20.45 5.21 30.42
CA SER A 483 -20.00 3.83 30.62
C SER A 483 -18.53 3.64 30.23
N VAL A 484 -17.94 2.55 30.71
CA VAL A 484 -16.55 2.15 30.43
C VAL A 484 -16.56 0.76 29.80
N GLY A 485 -15.69 0.57 28.80
CA GLY A 485 -15.43 -0.69 28.13
C GLY A 485 -14.00 -1.16 28.38
N ILE A 486 -13.84 -2.45 28.64
CA ILE A 486 -12.54 -3.09 28.81
C ILE A 486 -12.52 -4.35 27.94
N SER A 487 -11.55 -4.41 27.03
CA SER A 487 -11.37 -5.48 26.06
C SER A 487 -10.04 -6.17 26.33
N LEU A 488 -10.08 -7.39 26.86
CA LEU A 488 -8.88 -8.14 27.22
C LEU A 488 -8.30 -8.88 26.01
N ASP A 489 -7.03 -9.28 26.13
CA ASP A 489 -6.30 -9.93 25.05
C ASP A 489 -5.29 -10.95 25.57
N GLU A 490 -4.57 -11.58 24.64
CA GLU A 490 -3.59 -12.64 24.92
C GLU A 490 -2.52 -12.20 25.93
N THR A 491 -2.17 -10.91 25.95
CA THR A 491 -1.04 -10.36 26.70
C THR A 491 -1.35 -9.98 28.14
N VAL A 492 -2.62 -10.08 28.56
CA VAL A 492 -3.05 -9.86 29.95
C VAL A 492 -2.46 -10.96 30.84
N GLU A 493 -1.58 -10.61 31.77
CA GLU A 493 -1.07 -11.49 32.82
C GLU A 493 -1.80 -11.27 34.16
N ARG A 494 -1.45 -12.08 35.17
CA ARG A 494 -2.06 -11.98 36.52
C ARG A 494 -1.84 -10.63 37.19
N GLU A 495 -0.78 -9.90 36.85
CA GLU A 495 -0.53 -8.57 37.40
C GLU A 495 -1.47 -7.54 36.75
N ASP A 496 -1.61 -7.56 35.43
CA ASP A 496 -2.53 -6.69 34.69
C ASP A 496 -3.97 -6.87 35.16
N LEU A 497 -4.41 -8.11 35.37
CA LEU A 497 -5.73 -8.41 35.91
C LEU A 497 -5.91 -7.89 37.34
N ARG A 498 -4.86 -7.89 38.18
CA ARG A 498 -4.90 -7.33 39.55
C ARG A 498 -4.98 -5.80 39.51
N GLU A 499 -4.22 -5.16 38.63
CA GLU A 499 -4.28 -3.71 38.44
C GLU A 499 -5.62 -3.28 37.85
N LEU A 500 -6.21 -4.05 36.92
CA LEU A 500 -7.57 -3.82 36.41
C LEU A 500 -8.64 -3.95 37.51
N LEU A 501 -8.54 -4.97 38.37
CA LEU A 501 -9.39 -5.08 39.57
C LEU A 501 -9.24 -3.85 40.49
N HIS A 502 -8.01 -3.35 40.70
CA HIS A 502 -7.78 -2.11 41.44
C HIS A 502 -8.37 -0.86 40.75
N ILE A 503 -8.26 -0.77 39.42
CA ILE A 503 -8.78 0.33 38.60
C ILE A 503 -10.32 0.41 38.68
N VAL A 504 -11.02 -0.72 38.70
CA VAL A 504 -12.48 -0.75 38.93
C VAL A 504 -12.85 -0.67 40.43
N GLY A 505 -11.88 -0.58 41.33
CA GLY A 505 -12.13 -0.44 42.77
C GLY A 505 -12.55 -1.74 43.48
N CYS A 506 -12.26 -2.91 42.90
CA CYS A 506 -12.44 -4.19 43.56
C CYS A 506 -11.32 -4.44 44.59
N HIS A 507 -11.69 -4.96 45.76
CA HIS A 507 -10.75 -5.31 46.83
C HIS A 507 -10.51 -6.83 46.97
N SER A 508 -11.31 -7.67 46.31
CA SER A 508 -11.08 -9.12 46.24
C SER A 508 -9.89 -9.44 45.33
N SER A 509 -9.12 -10.48 45.67
CA SER A 509 -8.05 -10.99 44.81
C SER A 509 -8.59 -11.87 43.67
N ILE A 510 -7.75 -12.12 42.67
CA ILE A 510 -8.05 -13.00 41.53
C ILE A 510 -8.41 -14.40 42.02
N GLU A 511 -7.67 -14.90 43.01
CA GLU A 511 -7.83 -16.22 43.61
C GLU A 511 -9.18 -16.35 44.32
N ALA A 512 -9.57 -15.35 45.14
CA ALA A 512 -10.86 -15.34 45.82
C ALA A 512 -12.04 -15.28 44.84
N ILE A 513 -11.94 -14.46 43.79
CA ILE A 513 -12.98 -14.39 42.74
C ILE A 513 -13.08 -15.73 41.99
N ALA A 514 -11.95 -16.36 41.65
CA ALA A 514 -11.93 -17.65 40.97
C ALA A 514 -12.43 -18.81 41.84
N GLU A 515 -12.18 -18.78 43.15
CA GLU A 515 -12.72 -19.75 44.12
C GLU A 515 -14.25 -19.63 44.25
N GLU A 516 -14.78 -18.40 44.34
CA GLU A 516 -16.22 -18.14 44.35
C GLU A 516 -16.92 -18.53 43.03
N MET A 517 -16.26 -18.32 41.87
CA MET A 517 -16.78 -18.69 40.55
C MET A 517 -16.75 -20.19 40.27
N GLY A 518 -15.82 -20.93 40.90
CA GLY A 518 -15.56 -22.33 40.62
C GLY A 518 -14.91 -22.59 39.26
N ALA A 519 -14.61 -23.86 38.97
CA ALA A 519 -13.91 -24.26 37.75
C ALA A 519 -14.76 -24.18 36.46
N HIS A 520 -16.09 -24.19 36.60
CA HIS A 520 -17.06 -24.18 35.50
C HIS A 520 -18.18 -23.16 35.81
N PRO A 521 -17.91 -21.84 35.73
CA PRO A 521 -18.91 -20.82 36.00
C PRO A 521 -19.98 -20.86 34.90
N ALA A 522 -21.26 -20.86 35.27
CA ALA A 522 -22.40 -20.95 34.34
C ALA A 522 -22.53 -19.76 33.35
N THR A 523 -21.72 -18.71 33.52
CA THR A 523 -21.57 -17.60 32.58
C THR A 523 -20.45 -17.80 31.55
N SER A 524 -19.71 -18.90 31.61
CA SER A 524 -18.70 -19.26 30.60
C SER A 524 -19.36 -19.69 29.30
N ILE A 525 -18.82 -19.25 28.16
CA ILE A 525 -19.28 -19.63 26.81
C ILE A 525 -19.42 -21.16 26.69
N GLU A 526 -18.49 -21.94 27.26
CA GLU A 526 -18.47 -23.42 27.19
C GLU A 526 -19.71 -24.10 27.81
N GLU A 527 -20.36 -23.44 28.78
CA GLU A 527 -21.55 -23.94 29.47
C GLU A 527 -22.86 -23.43 28.82
N THR A 528 -22.79 -22.73 27.69
CA THR A 528 -23.94 -22.13 26.99
C THR A 528 -24.22 -22.76 25.62
N GLY A 529 -25.38 -22.42 25.05
CA GLY A 529 -25.71 -22.70 23.64
C GLY A 529 -24.88 -21.94 22.60
N PHE A 530 -24.01 -21.02 23.01
CA PHE A 530 -23.06 -20.34 22.13
C PHE A 530 -21.73 -21.07 21.98
N ARG A 531 -21.47 -22.15 22.74
CA ARG A 531 -20.20 -22.89 22.66
C ARG A 531 -19.97 -23.49 21.28
N ARG A 532 -18.71 -23.49 20.85
CA ARG A 532 -18.28 -24.16 19.64
C ARG A 532 -18.21 -25.68 19.84
N THR A 533 -19.14 -26.40 19.22
CA THR A 533 -19.13 -27.87 19.14
C THR A 533 -18.39 -28.41 17.92
N SER A 534 -18.18 -27.60 16.88
CA SER A 534 -17.44 -28.01 15.69
C SER A 534 -15.92 -28.07 15.89
N ASP A 535 -15.32 -28.94 15.08
CA ASP A 535 -13.88 -28.99 14.87
C ASP A 535 -13.40 -27.86 13.95
N PHE A 536 -12.14 -27.49 14.09
CA PHE A 536 -11.41 -26.55 13.22
C PHE A 536 -9.93 -26.90 13.20
N LEU A 537 -9.20 -26.47 12.17
CA LEU A 537 -7.77 -26.74 11.96
C LEU A 537 -7.46 -28.23 12.08
N SER A 538 -8.31 -29.07 11.46
CA SER A 538 -8.17 -30.53 11.44
C SER A 538 -7.07 -31.00 10.48
N HIS A 539 -6.76 -30.19 9.47
CA HIS A 539 -5.75 -30.52 8.47
C HIS A 539 -4.37 -30.74 9.11
N PRO A 540 -3.57 -31.75 8.70
CA PRO A 540 -2.32 -32.07 9.38
C PRO A 540 -1.25 -30.98 9.38
N VAL A 541 -1.36 -29.94 8.52
CA VAL A 541 -0.47 -28.78 8.58
C VAL A 541 -0.54 -28.09 9.95
N PHE A 542 -1.75 -27.87 10.48
CA PHE A 542 -1.98 -27.24 11.79
C PHE A 542 -1.75 -28.18 12.99
N ASN A 543 -1.16 -29.36 12.75
CA ASN A 543 -1.01 -30.43 13.74
C ASN A 543 0.41 -31.08 13.72
N LYS A 544 1.37 -30.50 12.99
CA LYS A 544 2.73 -31.06 12.78
C LYS A 544 3.89 -30.15 13.23
N TYR A 545 3.71 -28.84 13.24
CA TYR A 545 4.81 -27.87 13.32
C TYR A 545 4.87 -27.08 14.63
N HIS A 546 4.43 -27.67 15.75
CA HIS A 546 4.33 -27.00 17.06
C HIS A 546 5.65 -26.78 17.81
N SER A 547 6.72 -27.52 17.49
CA SER A 547 8.04 -27.24 18.05
C SER A 547 8.72 -26.14 17.24
N GLU A 548 9.49 -25.27 17.89
CA GLU A 548 10.16 -24.18 17.18
C GLU A 548 11.08 -24.69 16.05
N THR A 549 11.78 -25.81 16.28
CA THR A 549 12.57 -26.48 15.25
C THR A 549 11.74 -26.93 14.05
N ASN A 550 10.48 -27.35 14.25
CA ASN A 550 9.61 -27.78 13.16
C ASN A 550 8.98 -26.61 12.40
N ILE A 551 8.54 -25.53 13.07
CA ILE A 551 8.01 -24.35 12.37
C ILE A 551 9.11 -23.64 11.58
N VAL A 552 10.33 -23.49 12.12
CA VAL A 552 11.46 -22.91 11.39
C VAL A 552 11.80 -23.75 10.14
N ARG A 553 11.79 -25.09 10.27
CA ARG A 553 11.97 -25.99 9.11
C ARG A 553 10.83 -25.87 8.10
N TYR A 554 9.59 -25.65 8.52
CA TYR A 554 8.46 -25.49 7.62
C TYR A 554 8.52 -24.14 6.88
N MET A 555 8.70 -23.04 7.61
CA MET A 555 8.88 -21.70 7.03
C MET A 555 10.04 -21.66 6.04
N LYS A 556 11.20 -22.26 6.37
CA LYS A 556 12.35 -22.35 5.44
C LYS A 556 12.14 -23.35 4.30
N HIS A 557 11.34 -24.40 4.48
CA HIS A 557 10.94 -25.30 3.39
C HIS A 557 10.06 -24.60 2.36
N LEU A 558 9.13 -23.74 2.80
CA LEU A 558 8.31 -22.93 1.91
C LEU A 558 9.12 -21.82 1.24
N GLU A 559 9.94 -21.08 2.00
CA GLU A 559 10.85 -20.04 1.48
C GLU A 559 11.71 -20.57 0.32
N ASN A 560 12.27 -21.77 0.46
CA ASN A 560 13.08 -22.40 -0.58
C ASN A 560 12.30 -22.88 -1.83
N LYS A 561 10.97 -22.71 -1.88
CA LYS A 561 10.14 -22.90 -3.10
C LYS A 561 9.91 -21.60 -3.87
N ASP A 562 10.27 -20.46 -3.28
CA ASP A 562 9.91 -19.13 -3.74
C ASP A 562 11.14 -18.38 -4.26
N LEU A 563 11.10 -17.92 -5.52
CA LEU A 563 12.10 -16.98 -6.02
C LEU A 563 11.76 -15.56 -5.54
N SER A 564 12.75 -14.93 -4.92
CA SER A 564 12.73 -13.62 -4.26
C SER A 564 14.08 -12.91 -4.48
N LEU A 565 14.21 -11.62 -4.14
CA LEU A 565 15.39 -10.80 -4.47
C LEU A 565 16.70 -11.24 -3.77
N VAL A 566 16.66 -12.25 -2.89
CA VAL A 566 17.88 -12.89 -2.33
C VAL A 566 18.54 -13.88 -3.31
N HIS A 567 17.91 -14.14 -4.47
CA HIS A 567 18.35 -15.13 -5.45
C HIS A 567 18.81 -14.48 -6.76
N SER A 568 17.94 -13.66 -7.34
CA SER A 568 18.14 -12.98 -8.62
C SER A 568 17.09 -11.88 -8.81
N MET A 569 17.37 -10.99 -9.76
CA MET A 569 16.50 -9.91 -10.20
C MET A 569 15.11 -10.40 -10.59
N ILE A 570 14.09 -9.66 -10.15
CA ILE A 570 12.68 -9.88 -10.50
C ILE A 570 12.20 -8.67 -11.31
N PRO A 571 12.39 -8.64 -12.64
CA PRO A 571 12.19 -7.40 -13.40
C PRO A 571 10.72 -7.22 -13.81
N LEU A 572 9.82 -7.05 -12.83
CA LEU A 572 8.37 -6.91 -13.03
C LEU A 572 7.97 -5.46 -13.34
N GLY A 573 7.55 -5.19 -14.58
CA GLY A 573 6.95 -3.92 -15.01
C GLY A 573 5.82 -3.41 -14.11
N SER A 574 5.82 -2.08 -13.90
CA SER A 574 5.06 -1.27 -12.96
C SER A 574 4.97 -1.90 -11.56
N CYS A 575 6.08 -2.44 -11.06
CA CYS A 575 6.20 -2.96 -9.70
C CYS A 575 7.40 -2.40 -8.93
N THR A 576 8.42 -1.88 -9.60
CA THR A 576 9.65 -1.32 -9.03
C THR A 576 10.22 -2.19 -7.92
N MET A 577 10.72 -3.37 -8.31
CA MET A 577 11.34 -4.37 -7.43
C MET A 577 12.75 -3.97 -6.94
N LYS A 578 12.87 -2.78 -6.35
CA LYS A 578 14.12 -2.23 -5.79
C LYS A 578 14.46 -2.83 -4.42
N LEU A 579 15.68 -2.57 -3.93
CA LEU A 579 16.12 -2.97 -2.59
C LEU A 579 15.13 -2.54 -1.50
N ASN A 580 14.71 -3.48 -0.66
CA ASN A 580 14.15 -3.20 0.67
C ASN A 580 15.29 -3.44 1.69
N SER A 581 15.82 -2.39 2.31
CA SER A 581 17.05 -2.51 3.12
C SER A 581 16.82 -3.07 4.53
N THR A 582 17.87 -3.59 5.16
CA THR A 582 17.83 -4.04 6.57
C THR A 582 17.80 -2.86 7.54
N THR A 583 18.73 -1.91 7.37
CA THR A 583 18.77 -0.63 8.11
C THR A 583 17.57 0.24 7.78
N GLU A 584 16.90 -0.05 6.66
CA GLU A 584 15.49 0.25 6.51
C GLU A 584 14.65 -0.60 7.48
N MET A 585 14.22 -1.83 7.13
CA MET A 585 13.17 -2.62 7.81
C MET A 585 13.14 -2.65 9.35
N MET A 586 14.29 -2.57 10.05
CA MET A 586 14.42 -2.82 11.49
C MET A 586 13.34 -2.16 12.41
N PRO A 587 13.13 -0.83 12.38
CA PRO A 587 12.05 -0.15 13.13
C PRO A 587 10.63 -0.70 13.01
N CYS A 588 10.29 -1.48 11.97
CA CYS A 588 8.98 -2.15 11.91
C CYS A 588 8.69 -3.03 13.13
N SER A 589 9.72 -3.69 13.69
CA SER A 589 9.56 -4.62 14.82
C SER A 589 9.79 -3.98 16.19
N TRP A 590 10.06 -2.66 16.26
CA TRP A 590 10.23 -1.95 17.52
C TRP A 590 8.88 -1.71 18.21
N LYS A 591 8.77 -2.09 19.49
CA LYS A 591 7.52 -2.01 20.29
C LYS A 591 6.91 -0.60 20.34
N GLU A 592 7.74 0.45 20.26
CA GLU A 592 7.35 1.87 20.24
C GLU A 592 6.50 2.26 19.03
N PHE A 593 6.48 1.42 17.98
CA PHE A 593 5.61 1.55 16.82
C PHE A 593 4.70 0.33 16.68
N ALA A 594 5.26 -0.88 16.76
CA ALA A 594 4.53 -2.13 16.61
C ALA A 594 3.42 -2.36 17.66
N ASN A 595 3.58 -1.87 18.89
CA ASN A 595 2.69 -2.24 20.01
C ASN A 595 1.81 -1.08 20.53
N ILE A 596 1.70 0.03 19.79
CA ILE A 596 0.70 1.06 20.10
C ILE A 596 -0.65 0.67 19.48
N HIS A 597 -1.76 0.93 20.18
CA HIS A 597 -3.12 0.67 19.70
C HIS A 597 -3.67 1.89 18.92
N PRO A 598 -4.35 1.72 17.76
CA PRO A 598 -4.77 2.82 16.87
C PRO A 598 -5.61 3.94 17.51
N PHE A 599 -6.23 3.65 18.66
CA PHE A 599 -7.19 4.53 19.31
C PHE A 599 -6.72 5.06 20.68
N VAL A 600 -5.41 5.05 20.98
CA VAL A 600 -4.88 5.69 22.21
C VAL A 600 -4.91 7.23 22.13
N PRO A 601 -4.96 7.94 23.28
CA PRO A 601 -4.81 9.39 23.32
C PRO A 601 -3.55 9.89 22.59
N LEU A 602 -3.69 10.98 21.81
CA LEU A 602 -2.65 11.46 20.88
C LEU A 602 -1.35 11.87 21.57
N GLU A 603 -1.41 12.28 22.84
CA GLU A 603 -0.26 12.57 23.69
C GLU A 603 0.65 11.37 23.96
N GLN A 604 0.16 10.14 23.77
CA GLN A 604 0.96 8.90 23.84
C GLN A 604 1.72 8.62 22.54
N THR A 605 1.55 9.47 21.51
CA THR A 605 2.05 9.23 20.15
C THR A 605 2.78 10.44 19.59
N LEU A 606 3.65 11.09 20.38
CA LEU A 606 4.35 12.31 19.97
C LEU A 606 5.57 12.05 19.08
N GLY A 607 6.19 10.87 19.19
CA GLY A 607 7.26 10.43 18.30
C GLY A 607 6.72 10.24 16.91
N TYR A 608 5.73 9.35 16.84
CA TYR A 608 4.67 9.31 15.85
C TYR A 608 4.34 10.73 15.35
N LYS A 609 3.79 11.66 16.15
CA LYS A 609 3.38 13.00 15.67
C LYS A 609 4.44 13.72 14.84
N GLN A 610 5.69 13.75 15.30
CA GLN A 610 6.77 14.44 14.62
C GLN A 610 7.12 13.82 13.26
N MET A 611 7.23 12.50 13.17
CA MET A 611 7.59 11.82 11.93
C MET A 611 6.52 11.95 10.83
N PHE A 612 5.28 12.28 11.21
CA PHE A 612 4.21 12.67 10.28
C PHE A 612 4.52 14.00 9.63
N GLU A 613 4.75 15.01 10.45
CA GLU A 613 5.00 16.38 10.02
C GLU A 613 6.31 16.49 9.20
N GLU A 614 7.29 15.62 9.49
CA GLU A 614 8.52 15.52 8.72
C GLU A 614 8.36 14.79 7.37
N LEU A 615 7.76 13.57 7.28
CA LEU A 615 7.46 12.99 5.94
C LEU A 615 6.53 13.93 5.17
N GLU A 616 5.62 14.59 5.88
CA GLU A 616 4.67 15.50 5.29
C GLU A 616 5.40 16.54 4.45
N SER A 617 6.27 17.31 5.10
CA SER A 617 7.06 18.32 4.41
C SER A 617 7.92 17.75 3.28
N ASP A 618 8.42 16.53 3.41
CA ASP A 618 9.33 15.95 2.40
C ASP A 618 8.60 15.51 1.13
N LEU A 619 7.55 14.69 1.29
CA LEU A 619 6.74 14.24 0.16
C LEU A 619 6.02 15.39 -0.53
N CYS A 620 5.70 16.46 0.21
CA CYS A 620 5.13 17.68 -0.31
C CYS A 620 6.04 18.20 -1.41
N GLU A 621 7.27 18.52 -1.00
CA GLU A 621 8.25 19.16 -1.85
C GLU A 621 8.73 18.24 -2.98
N ILE A 622 8.90 16.93 -2.77
CA ILE A 622 9.24 15.92 -3.81
C ILE A 622 8.32 16.03 -5.02
N THR A 623 7.03 16.15 -4.74
CA THR A 623 5.96 16.07 -5.72
C THR A 623 5.36 17.44 -6.04
N GLY A 624 5.87 18.47 -5.34
CA GLY A 624 5.56 19.92 -5.33
C GLY A 624 4.25 20.32 -4.65
N TYR A 625 3.59 19.32 -4.11
CA TYR A 625 2.35 19.26 -3.38
C TYR A 625 2.50 19.97 -1.99
N ASP A 626 1.52 20.71 -1.41
CA ASP A 626 1.76 21.68 -0.31
C ASP A 626 1.61 21.27 1.21
N LYS A 627 0.66 20.44 1.71
CA LYS A 627 0.67 19.91 3.13
C LYS A 627 -0.08 18.58 3.42
N ILE A 628 0.58 17.42 3.36
CA ILE A 628 0.04 16.01 3.47
C ILE A 628 -0.99 15.72 4.62
N SER A 629 -1.68 14.57 4.56
CA SER A 629 -2.10 13.76 5.73
C SER A 629 -2.02 12.25 5.38
N PHE A 630 -2.19 11.27 6.28
CA PHE A 630 -1.76 9.85 6.06
C PHE A 630 -2.78 8.66 6.17
N GLN A 631 -4.00 8.70 5.59
CA GLN A 631 -5.09 7.69 5.71
C GLN A 631 -4.92 6.36 4.93
N PRO A 632 -5.05 6.27 3.58
CA PRO A 632 -5.47 5.06 2.88
C PRO A 632 -4.61 3.80 2.96
N ASN A 633 -5.10 2.74 2.32
CA ASN A 633 -4.31 1.53 2.11
C ASN A 633 -4.56 0.76 0.79
N SER A 634 -4.95 1.29 -0.40
CA SER A 634 -4.60 0.73 -1.78
C SER A 634 -4.21 1.74 -2.83
N GLY A 635 -3.38 1.38 -3.82
CA GLY A 635 -3.21 2.26 -5.01
C GLY A 635 -4.57 2.50 -5.70
N ALA A 636 -5.34 1.42 -5.77
CA ALA A 636 -6.76 1.40 -6.05
C ALA A 636 -7.66 2.22 -5.11
N GLN A 637 -7.35 2.45 -3.83
CA GLN A 637 -8.03 3.44 -2.97
C GLN A 637 -7.36 4.80 -3.02
N GLY A 638 -6.21 4.94 -3.68
CA GLY A 638 -5.76 6.20 -4.23
C GLY A 638 -6.71 6.66 -5.28
N GLU A 639 -6.99 5.75 -6.18
CA GLU A 639 -8.00 5.94 -7.19
C GLU A 639 -9.37 6.12 -6.53
N TYR A 640 -9.88 5.17 -5.75
CA TYR A 640 -11.23 5.26 -5.21
C TYR A 640 -11.40 6.39 -4.20
N ALA A 641 -10.64 6.41 -3.10
CA ALA A 641 -10.79 7.46 -2.09
C ALA A 641 -10.54 8.81 -2.76
N GLY A 642 -9.51 8.91 -3.61
CA GLY A 642 -9.29 10.07 -4.44
C GLY A 642 -10.52 10.47 -5.26
N LEU A 643 -11.06 9.58 -6.09
CA LEU A 643 -12.21 9.88 -6.97
C LEU A 643 -13.45 10.22 -6.16
N ARG A 644 -13.69 9.60 -4.99
CA ARG A 644 -14.74 10.01 -4.03
C ARG A 644 -14.63 11.45 -3.61
N ALA A 645 -13.42 12.00 -3.57
CA ALA A 645 -13.22 13.39 -3.23
C ALA A 645 -13.49 14.38 -4.35
N ILE A 646 -13.15 14.00 -5.57
CA ILE A 646 -13.55 14.74 -6.76
C ILE A 646 -15.07 14.87 -6.71
N MET A 647 -15.78 13.75 -6.51
CA MET A 647 -17.23 13.77 -6.29
C MET A 647 -17.66 14.65 -5.10
N ALA A 648 -16.90 14.70 -4.00
CA ALA A 648 -17.37 15.29 -2.75
C ALA A 648 -17.13 16.80 -2.57
N TYR A 649 -16.15 17.44 -3.24
CA TYR A 649 -16.38 18.85 -3.61
C TYR A 649 -17.55 18.83 -4.59
N LEU A 650 -17.48 18.14 -5.76
CA LEU A 650 -18.40 18.38 -6.89
C LEU A 650 -19.86 18.54 -6.42
N HIS A 651 -20.34 17.61 -5.59
CA HIS A 651 -21.63 17.68 -4.91
C HIS A 651 -21.79 18.90 -3.99
N ALA A 652 -20.88 19.08 -3.03
CA ALA A 652 -20.95 20.09 -1.98
C ALA A 652 -20.59 21.53 -2.41
N ASN A 653 -20.39 21.73 -3.72
CA ASN A 653 -20.31 23.03 -4.36
C ASN A 653 -21.38 23.19 -5.47
N GLY A 654 -21.93 22.10 -6.04
CA GLY A 654 -23.29 22.09 -6.60
C GLY A 654 -23.53 21.30 -7.89
N GLU A 655 -22.74 20.26 -8.19
CA GLU A 655 -22.62 19.69 -9.53
C GLU A 655 -22.69 18.16 -9.58
N ASP A 656 -23.69 17.61 -8.90
CA ASP A 656 -23.96 16.17 -8.85
C ASP A 656 -24.17 15.50 -10.23
N GLN A 657 -24.40 16.27 -11.30
CA GLN A 657 -24.43 15.75 -12.67
C GLN A 657 -23.06 15.27 -13.17
N ARG A 658 -21.97 15.82 -12.63
CA ARG A 658 -20.59 15.55 -13.06
C ARG A 658 -20.14 14.20 -12.54
N THR A 659 -20.20 13.23 -13.43
CA THR A 659 -20.05 11.81 -13.12
C THR A 659 -19.17 11.07 -14.13
N VAL A 660 -18.76 11.70 -15.24
CA VAL A 660 -18.00 11.05 -16.30
C VAL A 660 -16.50 11.06 -15.98
N CYS A 661 -15.95 9.85 -15.86
CA CYS A 661 -14.52 9.60 -15.71
C CYS A 661 -13.95 9.14 -17.05
N LEU A 662 -13.15 9.99 -17.68
CA LEU A 662 -12.37 9.63 -18.86
C LEU A 662 -11.19 8.74 -18.43
N ILE A 663 -10.87 7.67 -19.17
CA ILE A 663 -9.73 6.78 -18.83
C ILE A 663 -9.07 6.26 -20.12
N PRO A 664 -7.78 6.53 -20.39
CA PRO A 664 -7.05 5.95 -21.52
C PRO A 664 -7.03 4.42 -21.46
N THR A 665 -7.14 3.76 -22.61
CA THR A 665 -7.14 2.29 -22.68
C THR A 665 -5.87 1.62 -22.15
N SER A 666 -4.75 2.36 -22.06
CA SER A 666 -3.49 1.89 -21.45
C SER A 666 -3.47 1.91 -19.92
N ALA A 667 -4.26 2.77 -19.27
CA ALA A 667 -4.21 2.97 -17.81
C ALA A 667 -4.41 1.63 -17.07
N HIS A 668 -3.83 1.49 -15.88
CA HIS A 668 -3.89 0.24 -15.11
C HIS A 668 -5.34 -0.18 -14.79
N GLY A 669 -5.55 -1.48 -14.55
CA GLY A 669 -6.90 -2.05 -14.46
C GLY A 669 -7.66 -1.62 -13.19
N THR A 670 -6.94 -1.15 -12.18
CA THR A 670 -7.49 -0.54 -10.98
C THR A 670 -8.25 0.74 -11.32
N ASN A 671 -7.68 1.62 -12.15
CA ASN A 671 -8.20 2.96 -12.44
C ASN A 671 -9.71 2.94 -12.80
N PRO A 672 -10.18 2.13 -13.78
CA PRO A 672 -11.60 1.98 -14.07
C PRO A 672 -12.39 1.24 -12.99
N ALA A 673 -11.83 0.23 -12.31
CA ALA A 673 -12.53 -0.43 -11.20
C ALA A 673 -12.82 0.57 -10.05
N SER A 674 -11.87 1.45 -9.76
CA SER A 674 -11.94 2.49 -8.74
C SER A 674 -12.89 3.62 -9.10
N ALA A 675 -12.96 4.01 -10.38
CA ALA A 675 -13.96 4.95 -10.88
C ALA A 675 -15.38 4.37 -10.78
N GLN A 676 -15.57 3.10 -11.17
CA GLN A 676 -16.85 2.41 -11.04
C GLN A 676 -17.28 2.30 -9.57
N MET A 677 -16.32 2.03 -8.68
CA MET A 677 -16.53 1.98 -7.24
C MET A 677 -16.84 3.36 -6.63
N ALA A 678 -16.29 4.44 -7.19
CA ALA A 678 -16.51 5.83 -6.73
C ALA A 678 -17.87 6.42 -7.17
N GLY A 679 -18.60 5.72 -8.03
CA GLY A 679 -19.91 6.12 -8.58
C GLY A 679 -19.87 6.67 -10.02
N MET A 680 -18.70 6.66 -10.67
CA MET A 680 -18.48 7.35 -11.94
C MET A 680 -18.86 6.50 -13.17
N LYS A 681 -19.31 7.19 -14.21
CA LYS A 681 -19.54 6.67 -15.56
C LYS A 681 -18.23 6.69 -16.35
N ILE A 682 -17.70 5.53 -16.69
CA ILE A 682 -16.39 5.45 -17.35
C ILE A 682 -16.54 5.61 -18.86
N GLN A 683 -15.74 6.50 -19.44
CA GLN A 683 -15.58 6.67 -20.88
C GLN A 683 -14.12 6.35 -21.26
N PRO A 684 -13.88 5.27 -22.02
CA PRO A 684 -12.56 5.00 -22.58
C PRO A 684 -12.08 6.14 -23.48
N ILE A 685 -10.84 6.58 -23.26
CA ILE A 685 -10.08 7.45 -24.16
C ILE A 685 -9.16 6.56 -25.00
N ASN A 686 -8.97 6.94 -26.26
CA ASN A 686 -8.11 6.17 -27.15
C ASN A 686 -6.65 6.48 -26.82
N VAL A 687 -5.86 5.43 -26.79
CA VAL A 687 -4.41 5.54 -26.98
C VAL A 687 -4.17 5.50 -28.48
N ASP A 688 -3.33 6.39 -28.98
CA ASP A 688 -3.09 6.51 -30.41
C ASP A 688 -2.15 5.40 -30.93
N LYS A 689 -1.70 5.49 -32.19
CA LYS A 689 -0.66 4.58 -32.72
C LYS A 689 0.68 4.75 -31.98
N ASN A 690 0.86 5.88 -31.30
CA ASN A 690 2.07 6.21 -30.60
C ASN A 690 2.12 5.49 -29.25
N GLY A 691 1.05 5.51 -28.47
CA GLY A 691 1.09 5.13 -27.05
C GLY A 691 0.83 6.32 -26.13
N ALA A 692 0.81 7.52 -26.71
CA ALA A 692 0.31 8.76 -26.16
C ALA A 692 -1.22 8.76 -26.13
N ILE A 693 -1.80 9.80 -25.53
CA ILE A 693 -3.26 9.98 -25.55
C ILE A 693 -3.67 10.53 -26.92
N ASP A 694 -4.69 9.93 -27.55
CA ASP A 694 -5.27 10.45 -28.80
C ASP A 694 -5.97 11.79 -28.51
N MET A 695 -5.25 12.89 -28.71
CA MET A 695 -5.72 14.24 -28.43
C MET A 695 -6.94 14.65 -29.26
N ARG A 696 -7.21 14.02 -30.40
CA ARG A 696 -8.44 14.29 -31.18
C ARG A 696 -9.64 13.59 -30.54
N HIS A 697 -9.48 12.32 -30.17
CA HIS A 697 -10.52 11.62 -29.42
C HIS A 697 -10.73 12.25 -28.03
N LEU A 698 -9.66 12.75 -27.39
CA LEU A 698 -9.75 13.47 -26.12
C LEU A 698 -10.61 14.73 -26.28
N ARG A 699 -10.25 15.65 -27.20
CA ARG A 699 -11.03 16.88 -27.49
C ARG A 699 -12.50 16.55 -27.81
N ALA A 700 -12.74 15.52 -28.62
CA ALA A 700 -14.09 15.07 -28.95
C ALA A 700 -14.87 14.51 -27.74
N MET A 701 -14.22 13.83 -26.79
CA MET A 701 -14.86 13.35 -25.57
C MET A 701 -15.04 14.48 -24.54
N CYS A 702 -14.16 15.47 -24.48
CA CYS A 702 -14.34 16.67 -23.66
C CYS A 702 -15.62 17.40 -24.05
N GLU A 703 -15.72 17.84 -25.30
CA GLU A 703 -16.89 18.58 -25.80
C GLU A 703 -18.19 17.74 -25.69
N LYS A 704 -18.12 16.43 -25.95
CA LYS A 704 -19.27 15.52 -25.80
C LYS A 704 -19.79 15.39 -24.37
N TYR A 705 -18.91 15.45 -23.36
CA TYR A 705 -19.26 15.21 -21.96
C TYR A 705 -19.17 16.44 -21.06
N LYS A 706 -18.86 17.62 -21.60
CA LYS A 706 -18.44 18.82 -20.87
C LYS A 706 -19.32 19.23 -19.69
N ASP A 707 -20.62 19.03 -19.75
CA ASP A 707 -21.55 19.39 -18.67
C ASP A 707 -21.62 18.34 -17.55
N THR A 708 -21.08 17.14 -17.82
CA THR A 708 -21.14 15.91 -16.99
C THR A 708 -19.77 15.35 -16.64
N LEU A 709 -18.71 16.06 -17.00
CA LEU A 709 -17.32 15.65 -16.89
C LEU A 709 -16.86 15.76 -15.43
N ALA A 710 -16.33 14.70 -14.84
CA ALA A 710 -15.85 14.68 -13.45
C ALA A 710 -14.32 14.58 -13.38
N CYS A 711 -13.70 13.78 -14.25
CA CYS A 711 -12.26 13.54 -14.21
C CYS A 711 -11.73 12.87 -15.48
N LEU A 712 -10.40 12.83 -15.58
CA LEU A 712 -9.65 11.90 -16.41
C LEU A 712 -8.67 11.15 -15.51
N MET A 713 -8.40 9.88 -15.82
CA MET A 713 -7.34 9.11 -15.20
C MET A 713 -6.19 8.84 -16.14
N ILE A 714 -5.18 9.71 -16.15
CA ILE A 714 -3.87 9.42 -16.74
C ILE A 714 -3.00 8.62 -15.75
N THR A 715 -1.93 8.03 -16.27
CA THR A 715 -0.75 7.63 -15.48
C THR A 715 0.39 8.47 -16.04
N TYR A 716 1.27 9.01 -15.19
CA TYR A 716 2.46 9.71 -15.69
C TYR A 716 3.75 9.28 -14.99
N PRO A 717 4.83 9.01 -15.76
CA PRO A 717 4.77 8.71 -17.19
C PRO A 717 3.92 7.45 -17.43
N SER A 718 3.45 7.26 -18.66
CA SER A 718 2.33 6.35 -18.92
C SER A 718 2.69 4.86 -18.77
N THR A 719 1.72 4.03 -18.39
CA THR A 719 1.84 2.56 -18.30
C THR A 719 2.35 1.85 -19.57
N ASN A 720 2.38 2.55 -20.72
CA ASN A 720 2.89 2.05 -21.99
C ASN A 720 4.42 2.14 -22.12
N GLY A 721 5.06 2.95 -21.27
CA GLY A 721 6.39 3.46 -21.54
C GLY A 721 6.36 4.71 -22.44
N VAL A 722 5.74 5.82 -21.98
CA VAL A 722 5.83 7.17 -22.60
C VAL A 722 5.82 8.33 -21.58
N PHE A 723 6.80 9.27 -21.63
CA PHE A 723 6.55 10.68 -21.23
C PHE A 723 5.87 11.37 -22.42
N ASP A 724 4.63 11.79 -22.23
CA ASP A 724 3.92 12.58 -23.23
C ASP A 724 4.50 14.00 -23.30
N LYS A 725 4.93 14.46 -24.48
CA LYS A 725 5.42 15.85 -24.67
C LYS A 725 4.27 16.84 -24.49
N GLU A 726 3.10 16.41 -24.96
CA GLU A 726 1.84 17.06 -24.77
C GLU A 726 1.28 16.66 -23.41
N VAL A 727 2.03 16.09 -22.43
CA VAL A 727 1.52 16.01 -21.06
C VAL A 727 1.05 17.38 -20.71
N ARG A 728 1.94 18.39 -20.79
CA ARG A 728 1.68 19.82 -20.64
C ARG A 728 0.98 20.45 -21.88
N GLU A 729 0.03 19.76 -22.56
CA GLU A 729 -0.95 20.34 -23.54
C GLU A 729 -2.24 19.52 -23.77
N ILE A 730 -2.19 18.18 -23.77
CA ILE A 730 -3.24 17.32 -23.13
C ILE A 730 -3.67 18.11 -21.93
N CYS A 731 -2.67 18.45 -21.12
CA CYS A 731 -2.82 19.19 -19.92
C CYS A 731 -3.79 20.38 -20.05
N ASP A 732 -3.90 21.21 -21.10
CA ASP A 732 -4.82 22.38 -21.14
C ASP A 732 -6.31 22.00 -21.17
N LEU A 733 -6.66 20.80 -21.62
CA LEU A 733 -7.97 20.58 -22.26
C LEU A 733 -9.19 20.20 -21.37
N ILE A 734 -9.19 19.18 -20.50
CA ILE A 734 -10.47 18.83 -19.83
C ILE A 734 -10.90 19.78 -18.69
N HIS A 735 -10.06 20.61 -18.03
CA HIS A 735 -10.60 21.53 -17.00
C HIS A 735 -11.30 22.72 -17.66
N SER A 736 -10.90 23.17 -18.86
CA SER A 736 -11.75 24.11 -19.61
C SER A 736 -13.12 23.49 -19.98
N HIS A 737 -13.32 22.20 -19.67
CA HIS A 737 -14.56 21.43 -19.69
C HIS A 737 -14.94 20.83 -18.30
N GLY A 738 -14.25 21.19 -17.22
CA GLY A 738 -14.65 20.91 -15.83
C GLY A 738 -14.50 19.50 -15.23
N GLY A 739 -13.42 18.74 -15.44
CA GLY A 739 -13.12 17.52 -14.61
C GLY A 739 -11.83 17.65 -13.79
N GLN A 740 -11.31 16.62 -13.10
CA GLN A 740 -10.04 16.61 -12.32
C GLN A 740 -8.96 15.56 -12.77
N VAL A 741 -7.65 15.89 -12.93
CA VAL A 741 -6.54 14.96 -13.30
C VAL A 741 -6.24 13.92 -12.23
N TYR A 742 -6.89 12.79 -12.30
CA TYR A 742 -6.26 11.63 -11.70
C TYR A 742 -4.99 11.27 -12.49
N LEU A 743 -3.81 11.54 -11.95
CA LEU A 743 -2.52 11.08 -12.44
C LEU A 743 -2.04 9.96 -11.53
N ASP A 744 -2.32 8.73 -11.91
CA ASP A 744 -1.72 7.54 -11.31
C ASP A 744 -0.19 7.67 -11.30
N GLY A 745 0.36 7.77 -10.08
CA GLY A 745 1.77 8.01 -9.77
C GLY A 745 2.48 6.74 -9.33
N ALA A 746 1.97 5.56 -9.73
CA ALA A 746 2.72 4.31 -9.66
C ALA A 746 4.13 4.42 -10.25
N ASN A 747 4.26 5.16 -11.36
CA ASN A 747 5.51 5.32 -12.12
C ASN A 747 6.33 6.55 -11.64
N MET A 748 6.11 7.03 -10.41
CA MET A 748 6.78 8.23 -9.88
C MET A 748 8.29 8.10 -9.67
N ASN A 749 8.86 6.90 -9.72
CA ASN A 749 10.32 6.67 -9.79
C ASN A 749 10.97 7.45 -10.97
N ALA A 750 10.18 7.84 -11.95
CA ALA A 750 10.58 8.64 -13.10
C ALA A 750 10.74 10.15 -12.85
N GLN A 751 10.07 10.68 -11.81
CA GLN A 751 9.72 12.10 -11.74
C GLN A 751 10.38 12.83 -10.58
N VAL A 752 10.36 12.19 -9.41
CA VAL A 752 10.81 12.65 -8.10
C VAL A 752 11.96 13.67 -8.21
N GLY A 753 11.66 14.96 -7.94
CA GLY A 753 12.65 16.06 -7.97
C GLY A 753 13.27 16.47 -9.31
N ILE A 754 12.88 15.87 -10.43
CA ILE A 754 13.15 16.37 -11.79
C ILE A 754 12.00 17.21 -12.31
N CYS A 755 10.81 16.70 -12.11
CA CYS A 755 9.56 17.24 -12.56
C CYS A 755 8.56 16.81 -11.51
N ARG A 756 7.66 17.71 -11.17
CA ARG A 756 6.76 17.49 -10.06
C ARG A 756 5.37 17.45 -10.66
N PRO A 757 4.56 16.42 -10.41
CA PRO A 757 3.16 16.42 -10.83
C PRO A 757 2.43 17.71 -10.44
N SER A 758 2.88 18.35 -9.35
CA SER A 758 2.67 19.76 -9.03
C SER A 758 2.71 20.70 -10.23
N ASP A 759 3.89 20.86 -10.81
CA ASP A 759 4.30 22.06 -11.54
C ASP A 759 3.87 21.97 -13.01
N TYR A 760 3.62 20.76 -13.52
CA TYR A 760 3.12 20.51 -14.87
C TYR A 760 1.64 20.15 -14.96
N GLY A 761 0.97 19.81 -13.85
CA GLY A 761 -0.42 19.42 -13.94
C GLY A 761 -1.05 18.75 -12.75
N SER A 762 -1.29 17.45 -12.84
CA SER A 762 -1.75 16.50 -11.81
C SER A 762 -2.61 16.99 -10.63
N ASP A 763 -3.93 16.82 -10.72
CA ASP A 763 -4.86 17.03 -9.60
C ASP A 763 -4.70 15.98 -8.50
N VAL A 764 -4.31 14.77 -8.88
CA VAL A 764 -4.13 13.69 -7.93
C VAL A 764 -2.99 12.83 -8.36
N SER A 765 -2.14 12.44 -7.42
CA SER A 765 -1.33 11.25 -7.63
C SER A 765 -1.31 10.39 -6.42
N HIS A 766 -1.77 9.15 -6.60
CA HIS A 766 -1.35 8.08 -5.73
C HIS A 766 0.10 7.79 -6.06
N LEU A 767 1.00 7.92 -5.11
CA LEU A 767 2.28 7.25 -5.21
C LEU A 767 2.09 5.79 -4.78
N ASN A 768 3.06 4.93 -5.08
CA ASN A 768 3.18 3.61 -4.46
C ASN A 768 4.50 3.57 -3.69
N LEU A 769 4.45 3.52 -2.36
CA LEU A 769 5.65 3.35 -1.53
C LEU A 769 6.14 1.90 -1.63
N HIS A 770 5.23 0.95 -1.83
CA HIS A 770 5.53 -0.44 -2.23
C HIS A 770 5.97 -0.61 -3.69
N LYS A 771 6.52 0.46 -4.28
CA LYS A 771 7.20 0.49 -5.58
C LYS A 771 8.35 1.52 -5.50
N THR A 772 7.99 2.81 -5.55
CA THR A 772 8.94 3.92 -5.64
C THR A 772 9.68 4.19 -4.32
N PHE A 773 9.11 3.81 -3.17
CA PHE A 773 9.62 4.20 -1.84
C PHE A 773 9.78 3.01 -0.85
N CYS A 774 10.36 1.91 -1.35
CA CYS A 774 10.94 0.78 -0.60
C CYS A 774 10.09 -0.08 0.35
N ILE A 775 8.77 0.08 0.48
CA ILE A 775 7.96 -0.93 1.21
C ILE A 775 8.10 -2.30 0.54
N PRO A 776 8.39 -3.38 1.30
CA PRO A 776 8.51 -4.72 0.76
C PRO A 776 7.21 -5.20 0.13
N HIS A 777 7.35 -5.83 -1.03
CA HIS A 777 6.26 -6.35 -1.85
C HIS A 777 5.48 -7.51 -1.19
N GLY A 778 6.08 -8.18 -0.20
CA GLY A 778 5.43 -9.07 0.77
C GLY A 778 4.71 -10.31 0.19
N GLY A 779 5.07 -10.73 -1.02
CA GLY A 779 4.36 -11.77 -1.78
C GLY A 779 3.03 -11.30 -2.40
N GLY A 780 2.79 -9.99 -2.45
CA GLY A 780 1.53 -9.38 -2.93
C GLY A 780 0.79 -8.56 -1.87
N GLY A 781 1.52 -8.02 -0.88
CA GLY A 781 0.99 -7.31 0.27
C GLY A 781 1.87 -7.49 1.51
N PRO A 782 2.11 -6.47 2.34
CA PRO A 782 1.32 -5.26 2.44
C PRO A 782 1.71 -4.24 1.36
N GLY A 783 1.00 -3.11 1.32
CA GLY A 783 1.55 -1.95 0.66
C GLY A 783 1.01 -0.66 1.22
N MET A 784 1.77 0.41 0.97
CA MET A 784 1.33 1.79 1.12
C MET A 784 1.85 2.62 -0.06
N GLY A 785 1.55 3.91 -0.13
CA GLY A 785 1.54 4.66 -1.39
C GLY A 785 0.70 5.91 -1.26
N PRO A 786 1.18 7.15 -1.36
CA PRO A 786 0.29 8.24 -1.00
C PRO A 786 -0.53 8.95 -2.11
N ILE A 787 -1.88 9.06 -2.06
CA ILE A 787 -2.66 10.20 -2.67
C ILE A 787 -2.47 11.43 -1.78
N GLY A 788 -3.33 12.44 -1.74
CA GLY A 788 -2.67 13.70 -1.96
C GLY A 788 -3.19 15.13 -1.66
N VAL A 789 -3.05 16.19 -2.47
CA VAL A 789 -4.14 17.06 -2.94
C VAL A 789 -3.89 18.13 -4.00
N LYS A 790 -3.35 19.34 -3.69
CA LYS A 790 -3.37 20.61 -4.46
C LYS A 790 -4.25 21.75 -3.90
N LYS A 791 -3.95 22.46 -2.81
CA LYS A 791 -4.80 23.42 -2.02
C LYS A 791 -6.27 23.93 -2.34
N HIS A 792 -7.09 23.47 -3.33
CA HIS A 792 -8.56 23.54 -3.38
C HIS A 792 -9.53 22.30 -3.12
N LEU A 793 -9.37 21.29 -2.19
CA LEU A 793 -10.29 20.16 -1.67
C LEU A 793 -9.75 19.10 -0.51
N ALA A 794 -9.56 19.43 0.83
CA ALA A 794 -8.90 18.88 2.13
C ALA A 794 -9.72 18.62 3.48
N PRO A 795 -10.79 19.41 3.82
CA PRO A 795 -12.49 19.10 4.41
C PRO A 795 -13.63 18.05 3.91
N TYR A 796 -14.38 18.08 2.76
CA TYR A 796 -15.16 16.97 2.10
C TYR A 796 -14.36 15.90 1.31
N LEU A 797 -13.55 15.10 2.00
CA LEU A 797 -12.92 13.87 1.51
C LEU A 797 -12.84 12.85 2.71
N PRO A 798 -11.74 12.23 3.12
CA PRO A 798 -11.21 11.65 5.20
C PRO A 798 -11.54 12.11 6.60
N THR A 799 -12.58 11.53 7.14
CA THR A 799 -12.75 11.44 8.58
C THR A 799 -12.38 10.06 9.11
N HIS A 800 -12.27 9.92 10.42
CA HIS A 800 -12.34 8.62 11.07
C HIS A 800 -13.11 8.75 12.39
N PRO A 801 -14.21 8.01 12.65
CA PRO A 801 -15.20 8.32 13.70
C PRO A 801 -14.74 8.09 15.15
N VAL A 802 -13.46 7.78 15.39
CA VAL A 802 -12.91 7.50 16.73
C VAL A 802 -11.84 8.53 17.07
N ILE A 803 -10.73 8.53 16.34
CA ILE A 803 -9.68 9.55 16.48
C ILE A 803 -9.70 10.50 15.28
N PRO A 804 -9.69 11.83 15.53
CA PRO A 804 -9.21 12.85 14.59
C PRO A 804 -7.66 12.85 14.54
N PRO A 805 -7.03 12.60 13.39
CA PRO A 805 -5.57 12.66 13.21
C PRO A 805 -4.94 14.07 13.02
N TYR A 806 -4.22 14.44 11.93
CA TYR A 806 -3.72 15.83 11.73
C TYR A 806 -3.88 16.44 10.32
N GLY A 807 -4.17 17.75 10.32
CA GLY A 807 -4.18 18.66 9.17
C GLY A 807 -5.55 19.21 8.75
N THR A 808 -6.65 18.52 9.06
CA THR A 808 -7.96 18.76 8.42
C THR A 808 -9.11 19.21 9.36
N THR A 809 -8.90 19.36 10.68
CA THR A 809 -9.99 19.76 11.62
C THR A 809 -10.43 21.20 11.44
N GLY A 810 -11.64 21.47 11.93
CA GLY A 810 -12.19 22.81 12.04
C GLY A 810 -13.24 23.04 10.94
N PRO A 811 -14.51 23.34 11.30
CA PRO A 811 -15.74 23.51 10.52
C PRO A 811 -15.81 24.16 9.17
N GLU A 812 -14.71 24.60 8.61
CA GLU A 812 -14.66 24.37 7.21
C GLU A 812 -14.93 22.80 7.01
N ALA A 813 -14.52 21.87 7.89
CA ALA A 813 -14.52 20.39 7.81
C ALA A 813 -15.81 19.72 7.26
N LYS A 814 -15.74 18.91 6.17
CA LYS A 814 -16.93 18.45 5.38
C LYS A 814 -16.93 16.99 4.84
N SER A 815 -16.21 15.99 5.35
CA SER A 815 -15.86 14.68 4.70
C SER A 815 -16.80 14.04 3.62
N PHE A 816 -16.26 13.37 2.58
CA PHE A 816 -16.97 12.24 1.96
C PHE A 816 -17.19 11.07 2.93
N GLY A 817 -16.33 10.94 3.96
CA GLY A 817 -16.42 9.91 4.99
C GLY A 817 -15.10 9.22 5.31
N VAL A 818 -15.17 7.93 5.62
CA VAL A 818 -14.09 7.04 6.11
C VAL A 818 -13.95 5.91 5.11
N VAL A 819 -12.75 5.45 4.75
CA VAL A 819 -12.63 4.28 3.83
C VAL A 819 -11.70 3.14 4.30
N SER A 820 -11.42 3.02 5.61
CA SER A 820 -10.95 1.80 6.33
C SER A 820 -10.98 1.94 7.86
N ALA A 821 -10.70 0.85 8.57
CA ALA A 821 -10.74 0.72 10.01
C ALA A 821 -9.70 1.55 10.79
N ALA A 822 -8.58 1.94 10.17
CA ALA A 822 -7.49 2.59 10.90
C ALA A 822 -7.57 4.12 10.80
N PRO A 823 -7.58 4.88 11.91
CA PRO A 823 -7.48 6.34 11.90
C PRO A 823 -6.07 6.81 11.54
N PHE A 824 -5.17 5.92 11.13
CA PHE A 824 -3.81 6.26 10.71
C PHE A 824 -3.24 5.34 9.60
N GLY A 825 -4.11 4.56 8.91
CA GLY A 825 -3.67 3.60 7.88
C GLY A 825 -2.96 2.36 8.44
N SER A 826 -2.14 1.69 7.63
CA SER A 826 -1.37 0.49 8.04
C SER A 826 -0.15 0.85 8.91
N SER A 827 -0.42 1.44 10.08
CA SER A 827 0.44 2.26 10.97
C SER A 827 1.74 1.69 11.54
N ALA A 828 2.18 0.53 11.05
CA ALA A 828 3.51 -0.05 11.24
C ALA A 828 4.22 -0.46 9.93
N ILE A 829 3.85 0.07 8.75
CA ILE A 829 4.69 -0.02 7.52
C ILE A 829 4.81 1.26 6.67
N LEU A 830 4.51 2.44 7.20
CA LEU A 830 5.43 3.56 6.96
C LEU A 830 6.54 3.58 8.02
N PRO A 831 6.66 2.54 8.86
CA PRO A 831 7.90 1.78 8.92
C PRO A 831 8.38 1.18 7.58
N ILE A 832 7.92 1.59 6.40
CA ILE A 832 8.72 1.91 5.21
C ILE A 832 8.20 3.16 4.48
N SER A 833 7.98 4.25 5.27
CA SER A 833 8.02 5.67 4.86
C SER A 833 8.35 6.82 5.91
N TRP A 834 9.00 6.61 7.10
CA TRP A 834 10.08 7.53 7.65
C TRP A 834 11.63 7.07 8.03
N GLY A 835 12.77 6.44 7.47
CA GLY A 835 13.51 5.61 6.34
C GLY A 835 13.67 6.06 4.86
N TYR A 836 13.52 5.35 3.73
CA TYR A 836 13.50 5.85 2.30
C TYR A 836 13.39 7.40 1.82
N ILE A 837 13.12 8.44 2.62
CA ILE A 837 13.14 9.88 2.36
C ILE A 837 13.94 10.66 3.45
N LYS A 838 14.82 10.11 4.35
CA LYS A 838 16.05 10.76 5.02
C LYS A 838 17.44 9.92 5.12
N MET A 839 17.94 9.23 4.04
CA MET A 839 19.30 8.85 3.46
C MET A 839 19.79 9.66 2.18
N MET A 840 19.15 9.60 1.02
CA MET A 840 19.10 10.57 -0.12
C MET A 840 19.65 12.01 -0.03
N GLY A 841 18.86 12.91 -0.60
CA GLY A 841 18.91 14.35 -0.40
C GLY A 841 17.72 14.99 -1.10
N ALA A 842 17.54 16.30 -0.92
CA ALA A 842 16.94 17.13 -1.96
C ALA A 842 17.56 16.82 -3.35
N LYS A 843 18.89 16.89 -3.38
CA LYS A 843 19.80 16.50 -4.46
C LYS A 843 19.70 15.04 -4.87
N GLY A 844 18.91 14.25 -4.14
CA GLY A 844 18.88 12.81 -4.28
C GLY A 844 17.61 12.24 -4.77
N LEU A 845 16.50 12.76 -4.28
CA LEU A 845 15.23 12.52 -4.90
C LEU A 845 15.30 13.03 -6.34
N ARG A 846 15.74 14.28 -6.56
CA ARG A 846 16.03 14.82 -7.90
C ARG A 846 16.86 13.88 -8.78
N HIS A 847 17.94 13.32 -8.23
CA HIS A 847 18.87 12.50 -9.00
C HIS A 847 18.52 10.98 -8.95
N ALA A 848 17.46 10.61 -8.19
CA ALA A 848 16.58 9.47 -8.43
C ALA A 848 15.74 9.66 -9.70
N SER A 849 15.83 10.80 -10.37
CA SER A 849 15.17 11.05 -11.65
C SER A 849 16.14 11.55 -12.73
N GLU A 850 17.18 12.34 -12.41
CA GLU A 850 18.25 12.82 -13.34
C GLU A 850 19.14 11.75 -13.98
N VAL A 851 18.64 10.52 -14.03
CA VAL A 851 19.37 9.40 -14.62
C VAL A 851 18.53 8.15 -14.78
N ALA A 852 17.50 8.06 -13.95
CA ALA A 852 16.21 7.54 -14.36
C ALA A 852 15.82 8.03 -15.78
N ILE A 853 16.39 9.16 -16.21
CA ILE A 853 16.17 9.75 -17.51
C ILE A 853 17.44 9.80 -18.40
N LEU A 854 18.71 9.81 -17.93
CA LEU A 854 19.91 9.71 -18.82
C LEU A 854 19.85 8.41 -19.58
N ASN A 855 19.74 7.35 -18.80
CA ASN A 855 20.09 6.04 -19.25
C ASN A 855 19.20 5.59 -20.40
N ALA A 856 17.96 6.09 -20.38
CA ALA A 856 17.03 6.14 -21.49
C ALA A 856 17.74 6.49 -22.79
N ASN A 857 18.09 7.77 -22.94
CA ASN A 857 18.60 8.36 -24.16
C ASN A 857 20.08 8.15 -24.39
N TYR A 858 20.73 7.50 -23.42
CA TYR A 858 21.93 6.75 -23.67
C TYR A 858 21.58 5.60 -24.62
N MET A 859 20.52 4.83 -24.36
CA MET A 859 20.27 3.62 -25.14
C MET A 859 19.68 3.75 -26.53
N SER A 860 18.94 4.82 -26.78
CA SER A 860 18.58 5.20 -28.15
C SER A 860 19.76 5.13 -29.11
N LYS A 861 20.90 5.69 -28.71
CA LYS A 861 21.87 6.21 -29.66
C LYS A 861 22.74 5.12 -30.32
N ARG A 862 22.83 3.92 -29.71
CA ARG A 862 23.45 2.72 -30.32
C ARG A 862 22.42 1.78 -30.96
N LEU A 863 21.12 2.03 -30.81
CA LEU A 863 20.08 1.41 -31.63
C LEU A 863 19.85 2.19 -32.94
N GLU A 864 20.04 3.51 -32.90
CA GLU A 864 19.83 4.47 -34.00
C GLU A 864 20.39 4.02 -35.36
N GLY A 865 21.50 3.29 -35.39
CA GLY A 865 22.12 2.76 -36.62
C GLY A 865 21.59 1.42 -37.13
N TYR A 866 20.65 0.77 -36.44
CA TYR A 866 20.16 -0.59 -36.75
C TYR A 866 18.64 -0.67 -36.83
N TYR A 867 17.94 -0.05 -35.88
CA TYR A 867 16.49 0.03 -35.87
C TYR A 867 16.10 1.48 -35.70
N LYS A 868 15.23 1.97 -36.58
CA LYS A 868 14.61 3.28 -36.36
C LYS A 868 13.88 3.21 -35.02
N THR A 869 14.22 4.11 -34.10
CA THR A 869 13.68 4.03 -32.75
C THR A 869 12.38 4.80 -32.66
N LEU A 870 11.33 4.19 -32.09
CA LEU A 870 9.93 4.53 -32.37
C LEU A 870 9.62 6.02 -32.23
N TYR A 871 9.98 6.63 -31.08
CA TYR A 871 9.38 7.89 -30.60
C TYR A 871 10.27 8.85 -29.62
N THR A 872 10.38 10.23 -29.68
CA THR A 872 11.44 11.33 -29.44
C THR A 872 11.10 12.51 -28.44
N ASN A 873 12.13 13.31 -28.07
CA ASN A 873 12.14 14.81 -28.07
C ASN A 873 12.45 15.48 -29.47
N GLU A 874 13.63 16.09 -29.72
CA GLU A 874 14.15 16.59 -31.02
C GLU A 874 15.68 16.33 -31.21
N GLU A 875 16.34 15.68 -30.25
CA GLU A 875 17.82 15.66 -30.10
C GLU A 875 18.42 14.23 -30.12
N GLY A 876 17.67 13.26 -30.67
CA GLY A 876 18.02 11.82 -30.68
C GLY A 876 17.65 11.07 -29.40
N CYS A 877 16.76 11.66 -28.60
CA CYS A 877 16.64 11.42 -27.17
C CYS A 877 15.16 11.41 -26.68
N VAL A 878 14.87 10.95 -25.44
CA VAL A 878 13.58 10.97 -24.70
C VAL A 878 13.83 10.73 -23.22
N ALA A 879 12.82 11.10 -22.44
CA ALA A 879 12.68 11.14 -21.00
C ALA A 879 13.11 9.88 -20.24
N HIS A 880 12.18 9.36 -19.45
CA HIS A 880 12.18 8.01 -19.01
C HIS A 880 11.99 7.15 -20.28
N GLU A 881 10.83 7.10 -20.95
CA GLU A 881 10.36 5.80 -21.47
C GLU A 881 10.59 5.43 -22.97
N PHE A 882 10.89 4.14 -23.32
CA PHE A 882 10.94 3.63 -24.73
C PHE A 882 10.82 2.17 -25.14
N ILE A 883 10.67 2.10 -26.47
CA ILE A 883 10.41 1.05 -27.40
C ILE A 883 10.84 1.49 -28.86
N ILE A 884 11.04 0.53 -29.80
CA ILE A 884 11.52 0.67 -31.20
C ILE A 884 10.49 0.63 -32.36
N ASP A 885 10.82 1.18 -33.54
CA ASP A 885 9.96 1.24 -34.73
C ASP A 885 10.00 0.01 -35.63
N CYS A 886 8.80 -0.49 -35.95
CA CYS A 886 8.56 -1.50 -36.98
C CYS A 886 7.24 -1.23 -37.75
N ARG A 887 6.80 0.04 -37.90
CA ARG A 887 5.45 0.42 -38.36
C ARG A 887 5.28 0.68 -39.86
N GLU A 888 6.35 0.78 -40.65
CA GLU A 888 6.29 1.18 -42.09
C GLU A 888 5.27 0.34 -42.90
N PHE A 889 4.99 -0.88 -42.45
CA PHE A 889 4.01 -1.81 -43.00
C PHE A 889 2.50 -1.44 -42.82
N LYS A 890 2.11 -0.18 -42.44
CA LYS A 890 0.74 0.07 -41.87
C LYS A 890 0.03 1.45 -42.09
N LYS A 891 -0.18 1.98 -43.31
CA LYS A 891 -0.88 3.28 -43.56
C LYS A 891 -2.39 3.17 -43.93
N THR A 892 -3.36 3.81 -43.21
CA THR A 892 -4.69 4.38 -43.69
C THR A 892 -5.72 4.92 -42.61
N ALA A 893 -6.43 6.06 -42.90
CA ALA A 893 -7.79 6.57 -42.46
C ALA A 893 -8.12 7.31 -41.08
N GLY A 894 -9.16 8.21 -41.05
CA GLY A 894 -9.73 9.03 -39.90
C GLY A 894 -10.84 10.10 -40.28
N ILE A 895 -11.52 10.89 -39.36
CA ILE A 895 -12.47 12.08 -39.60
C ILE A 895 -13.04 12.83 -38.30
N GLU A 896 -13.81 13.96 -38.38
CA GLU A 896 -14.11 15.03 -37.32
C GLU A 896 -15.58 15.65 -37.20
N CYS A 897 -15.86 16.75 -36.41
CA CYS A 897 -17.22 17.29 -36.03
C CYS A 897 -17.32 18.80 -35.52
N GLU A 898 -18.51 19.47 -35.53
CA GLU A 898 -18.82 20.84 -34.98
C GLU A 898 -20.32 21.00 -34.53
N LYS A 899 -20.71 21.86 -33.54
CA LYS A 899 -22.15 21.99 -33.14
C LYS A 899 -22.78 23.27 -32.49
N TYR A 900 -22.48 23.63 -31.22
CA TYR A 900 -23.48 24.26 -30.28
C TYR A 900 -23.40 25.80 -30.05
N LYS A 901 -24.48 26.43 -29.49
CA LYS A 901 -24.46 27.84 -29.00
C LYS A 901 -25.46 28.27 -27.88
N ASP A 902 -26.77 28.22 -28.08
CA ASP A 902 -27.70 29.22 -27.48
C ASP A 902 -28.31 28.96 -26.06
N THR A 903 -27.71 28.10 -25.20
CA THR A 903 -28.38 27.63 -23.94
C THR A 903 -27.48 27.51 -22.71
N LEU A 904 -26.56 28.46 -22.48
CA LEU A 904 -25.55 28.42 -21.41
C LEU A 904 -26.03 29.08 -20.10
N ALA A 905 -25.66 28.52 -18.94
CA ALA A 905 -26.07 29.02 -17.61
C ALA A 905 -24.95 29.08 -16.54
N CYS A 906 -23.93 28.24 -16.64
CA CYS A 906 -22.71 28.25 -15.82
C CYS A 906 -21.64 27.55 -16.64
N LEU A 907 -20.40 28.03 -16.63
CA LEU A 907 -19.27 27.17 -17.00
C LEU A 907 -18.53 26.81 -15.74
N MET A 908 -18.71 25.54 -15.39
CA MET A 908 -17.73 24.89 -14.58
C MET A 908 -16.50 24.60 -15.43
N ILE A 909 -15.47 25.38 -15.17
CA ILE A 909 -14.10 25.01 -15.44
C ILE A 909 -13.53 24.29 -14.21
N THR A 910 -12.23 24.10 -14.27
CA THR A 910 -11.32 23.78 -13.18
C THR A 910 -10.00 24.54 -13.55
N TYR A 911 -8.96 24.65 -12.71
CA TYR A 911 -7.65 25.11 -13.25
C TYR A 911 -6.44 24.50 -12.52
N PRO A 912 -5.28 24.18 -13.16
CA PRO A 912 -4.91 24.33 -14.57
C PRO A 912 -5.73 23.53 -15.62
N SER A 913 -5.45 22.23 -15.88
CA SER A 913 -6.42 21.38 -16.60
C SER A 913 -6.62 19.94 -16.06
N THR A 914 -7.64 19.13 -16.43
CA THR A 914 -8.02 17.77 -15.86
C THR A 914 -7.06 16.67 -16.30
N ASN A 915 -5.93 17.16 -16.70
CA ASN A 915 -5.09 16.85 -17.79
C ASN A 915 -3.81 17.52 -17.24
N GLY A 916 -3.83 18.87 -17.05
CA GLY A 916 -2.96 19.67 -16.15
C GLY A 916 -2.41 21.09 -16.53
N VAL A 917 -2.82 21.86 -17.56
CA VAL A 917 -2.16 23.15 -17.95
C VAL A 917 -3.10 24.30 -17.74
N PHE A 918 -2.50 25.38 -17.26
CA PHE A 918 -2.90 26.77 -17.35
C PHE A 918 -3.39 27.15 -18.74
N ASP A 919 -4.61 26.73 -19.08
CA ASP A 919 -5.27 27.03 -20.34
C ASP A 919 -5.15 28.52 -20.65
N LYS A 920 -4.41 28.81 -21.72
CA LYS A 920 -3.93 30.15 -22.08
C LYS A 920 -5.10 31.13 -22.23
N GLU A 921 -6.24 30.59 -22.67
CA GLU A 921 -7.48 31.30 -22.96
C GLU A 921 -8.46 31.25 -21.77
N VAL A 922 -8.13 30.67 -20.60
CA VAL A 922 -9.10 30.47 -19.49
C VAL A 922 -9.83 31.74 -19.07
N ARG A 923 -9.16 32.90 -19.12
CA ARG A 923 -9.77 34.19 -18.76
C ARG A 923 -10.74 34.66 -19.84
N GLU A 924 -10.38 34.50 -21.11
CA GLU A 924 -11.24 34.81 -22.25
C GLU A 924 -12.41 33.82 -22.34
N ILE A 925 -12.21 32.56 -21.93
CA ILE A 925 -13.28 31.58 -21.66
C ILE A 925 -14.18 32.10 -20.54
N CYS A 926 -13.65 32.48 -19.36
CA CYS A 926 -14.48 33.02 -18.28
C CYS A 926 -15.29 34.25 -18.73
N ASP A 927 -14.64 35.22 -19.37
CA ASP A 927 -15.27 36.44 -19.89
C ASP A 927 -16.30 36.11 -21.00
N LEU A 928 -16.08 35.08 -21.82
CA LEU A 928 -17.05 34.60 -22.82
C LEU A 928 -18.30 33.98 -22.16
N ILE A 929 -18.14 33.32 -21.02
CA ILE A 929 -19.25 32.73 -20.25
C ILE A 929 -20.01 33.81 -19.47
N HIS A 930 -19.30 34.70 -18.76
CA HIS A 930 -19.89 35.83 -18.05
C HIS A 930 -20.61 36.79 -19.01
N SER A 931 -20.10 37.02 -20.23
CA SER A 931 -20.76 37.85 -21.25
C SER A 931 -22.01 37.24 -21.87
N HIS A 932 -22.20 35.92 -21.76
CA HIS A 932 -23.47 35.24 -22.05
C HIS A 932 -24.34 35.03 -20.79
N GLY A 933 -23.92 35.57 -19.63
CA GLY A 933 -24.69 35.61 -18.39
C GLY A 933 -24.47 34.43 -17.43
N GLY A 934 -23.56 33.50 -17.73
CA GLY A 934 -23.23 32.38 -16.87
C GLY A 934 -22.22 32.74 -15.76
N GLN A 935 -22.29 32.04 -14.63
CA GLN A 935 -21.25 32.11 -13.58
C GLN A 935 -20.08 31.16 -13.90
N VAL A 936 -18.96 31.31 -13.17
CA VAL A 936 -17.78 30.44 -13.32
C VAL A 936 -17.41 29.75 -12.01
N TYR A 937 -17.04 28.49 -12.12
CA TYR A 937 -16.71 27.57 -11.04
C TYR A 937 -15.53 26.70 -11.51
N LEU A 938 -14.76 26.10 -10.59
CA LEU A 938 -13.36 25.76 -10.84
C LEU A 938 -12.83 24.60 -9.97
N ASP A 939 -13.22 23.34 -10.20
CA ASP A 939 -13.05 22.23 -9.23
C ASP A 939 -11.61 22.01 -8.70
N GLY A 940 -11.56 21.33 -7.59
CA GLY A 940 -10.62 21.63 -6.55
C GLY A 940 -9.36 20.83 -6.53
N ALA A 941 -9.35 19.72 -7.25
CA ALA A 941 -8.27 18.80 -7.10
C ALA A 941 -6.97 19.36 -7.71
N ASN A 942 -6.93 20.54 -8.36
CA ASN A 942 -5.72 21.07 -9.01
C ASN A 942 -5.15 22.43 -8.55
N MET A 943 -5.44 22.94 -7.35
CA MET A 943 -4.79 24.18 -6.89
C MET A 943 -3.27 24.19 -6.72
N ASN A 944 -2.50 23.22 -6.17
CA ASN A 944 -1.05 23.43 -5.96
C ASN A 944 -0.22 23.70 -7.22
N ALA A 945 -0.73 23.40 -8.41
CA ALA A 945 -0.14 23.91 -9.63
C ALA A 945 -0.36 25.44 -9.71
N GLN A 946 -1.56 25.92 -9.35
CA GLN A 946 -1.85 27.33 -9.11
C GLN A 946 -1.25 27.90 -7.81
N VAL A 947 -0.91 27.13 -6.77
CA VAL A 947 -0.55 27.68 -5.44
C VAL A 947 0.84 28.29 -5.52
N GLY A 948 0.89 29.61 -5.37
CA GLY A 948 2.09 30.41 -5.65
C GLY A 948 2.21 30.84 -7.12
N ILE A 949 1.32 30.39 -8.01
CA ILE A 949 1.37 30.65 -9.47
C ILE A 949 0.18 31.50 -9.95
N CYS A 950 -1.06 31.25 -9.51
CA CYS A 950 -2.24 32.11 -9.79
C CYS A 950 -3.35 31.95 -8.72
N ARG A 951 -4.41 32.77 -8.79
CA ARG A 951 -5.55 32.73 -7.85
C ARG A 951 -6.88 32.51 -8.60
N PRO A 952 -7.72 31.55 -8.18
CA PRO A 952 -9.07 31.29 -8.70
C PRO A 952 -9.90 32.54 -9.04
N SER A 953 -9.96 33.48 -8.11
CA SER A 953 -10.77 34.69 -8.21
C SER A 953 -10.37 35.65 -9.32
N ASP A 954 -9.14 35.54 -9.84
CA ASP A 954 -8.50 36.62 -10.59
C ASP A 954 -8.59 36.42 -12.11
N TYR A 955 -8.67 35.18 -12.58
CA TYR A 955 -8.89 34.86 -13.99
C TYR A 955 -10.34 34.48 -14.31
N GLY A 956 -11.20 34.29 -13.31
CA GLY A 956 -12.65 34.30 -13.54
C GLY A 956 -13.49 33.58 -12.49
N SER A 957 -13.00 32.52 -11.84
CA SER A 957 -13.84 31.68 -10.97
C SER A 957 -14.47 32.41 -9.79
N ASP A 958 -15.75 32.15 -9.54
CA ASP A 958 -16.53 32.63 -8.40
C ASP A 958 -16.45 31.69 -7.18
N VAL A 959 -16.02 30.44 -7.37
CA VAL A 959 -15.99 29.36 -6.35
C VAL A 959 -14.60 28.66 -6.30
N SER A 960 -14.28 27.91 -5.24
CA SER A 960 -13.05 27.11 -5.02
C SER A 960 -13.25 26.05 -3.92
N HIS A 961 -12.73 24.81 -3.92
CA HIS A 961 -12.67 23.96 -2.70
C HIS A 961 -11.40 24.47 -1.83
N LEU A 962 -10.77 23.79 -0.84
CA LEU A 962 -9.41 24.06 -0.14
C LEU A 962 -8.70 22.68 0.13
N ASN A 963 -7.40 22.20 -0.03
CA ASN A 963 -6.91 20.74 -0.33
C ASN A 963 -5.97 19.88 0.66
N LEU A 964 -6.14 18.51 0.92
CA LEU A 964 -5.40 17.49 1.86
C LEU A 964 -5.34 15.92 1.48
N HIS A 965 -6.14 15.30 0.57
CA HIS A 965 -5.94 13.89 -0.05
C HIS A 965 -5.97 13.56 -1.64
N LYS A 966 -5.62 14.39 -2.64
CA LYS A 966 -5.50 14.12 -4.11
C LYS A 966 -4.02 13.92 -4.65
N THR A 967 -3.14 14.94 -4.77
CA THR A 967 -1.60 15.00 -4.75
C THR A 967 -0.60 14.73 -3.49
N PHE A 968 -0.45 15.57 -2.40
CA PHE A 968 0.17 15.38 -1.02
C PHE A 968 -0.38 14.40 0.12
N CYS A 969 0.45 13.66 0.87
CA CYS A 969 0.71 12.23 0.78
C CYS A 969 0.04 11.19 1.78
N ILE A 970 -1.07 10.57 1.38
CA ILE A 970 -2.02 9.72 2.14
C ILE A 970 -2.00 8.20 1.63
N PRO A 971 -1.42 7.19 2.35
CA PRO A 971 -0.96 5.82 1.95
C PRO A 971 -1.87 4.81 1.19
N HIS A 972 -1.34 3.67 0.63
CA HIS A 972 -1.95 2.81 -0.43
C HIS A 972 -1.30 1.41 -0.76
N GLY A 973 -1.81 0.26 -0.27
CA GLY A 973 -1.63 -1.08 -0.88
C GLY A 973 -2.71 -2.14 -0.51
N GLY A 974 -3.79 -2.20 -1.29
CA GLY A 974 -5.04 -2.97 -1.13
C GLY A 974 -6.41 -2.30 -0.77
N GLY A 975 -6.67 -1.53 0.31
CA GLY A 975 -8.05 -1.17 0.74
C GLY A 975 -8.46 0.20 1.38
N GLY A 976 -7.59 1.06 1.94
CA GLY A 976 -7.99 1.92 3.09
C GLY A 976 -8.46 3.41 2.96
N PRO A 977 -8.51 4.27 4.04
CA PRO A 977 -9.32 5.52 4.23
C PRO A 977 -8.97 6.85 3.46
N GLY A 978 -9.54 8.04 3.77
CA GLY A 978 -9.09 9.42 3.34
C GLY A 978 -10.10 10.73 3.51
N MET A 979 -9.91 13.05 4.03
CA MET A 979 -10.73 14.41 4.44
C MET A 979 -11.20 15.92 3.83
N GLY A 980 -11.33 16.58 2.58
CA GLY A 980 -11.86 17.85 1.73
C GLY A 980 -12.30 19.52 1.66
N PRO A 981 -12.44 20.64 2.54
CA PRO A 981 -13.47 22.05 2.41
C PRO A 981 -13.35 23.03 1.22
N ILE A 982 -13.68 24.34 1.41
CA ILE A 982 -14.08 25.37 0.42
C ILE A 982 -13.53 26.78 0.68
N GLY A 983 -13.33 27.57 -0.40
CA GLY A 983 -13.24 29.04 -0.39
C GLY A 983 -13.99 29.64 -1.60
N VAL A 984 -14.47 30.89 -1.54
CA VAL A 984 -15.28 31.46 -2.65
C VAL A 984 -15.04 32.96 -2.82
N LYS A 985 -15.45 33.55 -3.96
CA LYS A 985 -15.46 35.01 -4.13
C LYS A 985 -16.36 35.68 -3.09
N LYS A 986 -16.05 36.94 -2.77
CA LYS A 986 -16.65 37.72 -1.67
C LYS A 986 -18.19 37.80 -1.69
N HIS A 987 -18.82 37.74 -2.85
CA HIS A 987 -20.29 37.81 -2.96
C HIS A 987 -21.00 36.49 -2.61
N LEU A 988 -20.28 35.36 -2.66
CA LEU A 988 -20.75 34.02 -2.27
C LEU A 988 -20.28 33.62 -0.85
N ALA A 989 -19.29 34.32 -0.30
CA ALA A 989 -18.73 34.08 1.03
C ALA A 989 -19.75 34.02 2.19
N PRO A 990 -20.88 34.75 2.19
CA PRO A 990 -21.90 34.60 3.23
C PRO A 990 -22.55 33.22 3.32
N TYR A 991 -22.41 32.35 2.31
CA TYR A 991 -23.18 31.11 2.16
C TYR A 991 -22.37 29.82 2.44
N LEU A 992 -21.12 29.92 2.91
CA LEU A 992 -20.24 28.77 3.15
C LEU A 992 -20.70 27.86 4.34
N PRO A 993 -20.76 26.52 4.19
CA PRO A 993 -21.09 25.55 5.27
C PRO A 993 -20.14 25.56 6.49
N THR A 994 -20.67 25.30 7.71
CA THR A 994 -19.97 25.21 9.02
C THR A 994 -20.56 24.10 9.94
N HIS A 995 -19.86 23.75 11.04
CA HIS A 995 -20.01 22.58 11.92
C HIS A 995 -20.09 22.99 13.42
N PRO A 996 -21.02 22.39 14.20
CA PRO A 996 -21.62 23.07 15.36
C PRO A 996 -20.92 22.90 16.72
N VAL A 997 -19.64 22.49 16.80
CA VAL A 997 -19.02 22.08 18.09
C VAL A 997 -17.72 22.83 18.42
N ILE A 998 -16.75 22.84 17.51
CA ILE A 998 -15.50 23.60 17.63
C ILE A 998 -15.38 24.39 16.32
N PRO A 999 -15.35 25.74 16.29
CA PRO A 999 -15.17 26.56 15.07
C PRO A 999 -13.87 26.30 14.29
N PRO A 1000 -13.77 26.67 13.01
CA PRO A 1000 -12.51 26.64 12.28
C PRO A 1000 -11.68 27.88 12.62
N TYR A 1001 -10.40 27.88 12.31
CA TYR A 1001 -9.59 29.09 12.37
C TYR A 1001 -9.68 29.89 11.05
N GLY A 1002 -10.91 30.33 10.73
CA GLY A 1002 -11.27 31.12 9.54
C GLY A 1002 -12.45 32.07 9.82
N THR A 1003 -12.38 33.32 9.36
CA THR A 1003 -13.30 34.40 9.76
C THR A 1003 -14.52 34.55 8.85
N THR A 1004 -15.72 34.43 9.43
CA THR A 1004 -16.98 34.92 8.83
C THR A 1004 -17.70 35.84 9.82
N GLY A 1005 -18.37 36.88 9.30
CA GLY A 1005 -18.98 37.95 10.11
C GLY A 1005 -20.48 37.71 10.45
N PRO A 1006 -21.15 38.70 11.08
CA PRO A 1006 -22.53 38.56 11.58
C PRO A 1006 -23.64 38.29 10.54
N GLU A 1007 -23.32 38.25 9.24
CA GLU A 1007 -24.30 38.14 8.14
C GLU A 1007 -24.31 36.77 7.44
N ALA A 1008 -23.60 35.77 7.99
CA ALA A 1008 -23.49 34.43 7.40
C ALA A 1008 -24.81 33.63 7.43
N LYS A 1009 -25.09 32.91 6.33
CA LYS A 1009 -26.28 32.09 6.04
C LYS A 1009 -25.85 30.71 5.53
N SER A 1010 -25.42 29.87 6.47
CA SER A 1010 -24.69 28.62 6.22
C SER A 1010 -25.57 27.36 6.10
N PHE A 1011 -25.02 26.24 5.59
CA PHE A 1011 -25.80 25.07 5.13
C PHE A 1011 -25.45 23.65 5.66
N GLY A 1012 -24.28 23.33 6.27
CA GLY A 1012 -24.05 21.95 6.77
C GLY A 1012 -22.63 21.43 7.07
N VAL A 1013 -22.57 20.14 7.44
CA VAL A 1013 -21.41 19.37 7.96
C VAL A 1013 -21.37 17.98 7.32
N VAL A 1014 -20.18 17.39 7.19
CA VAL A 1014 -20.08 16.03 6.65
C VAL A 1014 -18.87 15.19 7.19
N SER A 1015 -18.23 15.58 8.31
CA SER A 1015 -17.08 14.86 8.91
C SER A 1015 -17.30 14.41 10.36
N ALA A 1016 -16.81 13.21 10.71
CA ALA A 1016 -17.03 12.53 12.00
C ALA A 1016 -16.02 12.90 13.11
N ALA A 1017 -14.72 12.62 12.94
CA ALA A 1017 -13.65 13.09 13.83
C ALA A 1017 -12.58 13.78 12.96
N PRO A 1018 -12.59 15.13 12.84
CA PRO A 1018 -12.43 15.69 11.50
C PRO A 1018 -11.00 15.94 11.00
N PHE A 1019 -9.96 15.18 11.42
CA PHE A 1019 -8.57 15.69 11.39
C PHE A 1019 -7.56 14.98 10.43
N GLY A 1020 -7.88 13.93 9.66
CA GLY A 1020 -6.97 13.33 8.65
C GLY A 1020 -6.55 11.86 8.89
N SER A 1021 -5.25 11.54 8.74
CA SER A 1021 -4.49 10.40 9.32
C SER A 1021 -3.01 10.72 9.43
N SER A 1022 -2.24 9.83 10.06
CA SER A 1022 -0.86 10.04 10.46
C SER A 1022 -0.22 8.66 10.74
N ALA A 1023 0.43 8.44 11.88
CA ALA A 1023 1.11 7.21 12.34
C ALA A 1023 2.15 6.67 11.40
N ILE A 1024 2.29 5.34 11.34
CA ILE A 1024 3.15 4.70 10.38
C ILE A 1024 4.57 5.30 10.63
N LEU A 1025 5.32 5.64 9.62
CA LEU A 1025 6.44 6.59 9.68
C LEU A 1025 7.57 6.29 10.69
N PRO A 1026 8.32 5.17 10.57
CA PRO A 1026 9.79 5.26 10.55
C PRO A 1026 10.64 4.71 9.39
N ILE A 1027 10.16 4.32 8.18
CA ILE A 1027 11.03 3.88 7.06
C ILE A 1027 11.01 4.60 5.57
N SER A 1028 10.90 5.96 5.47
CA SER A 1028 11.10 7.18 4.55
C SER A 1028 11.54 8.64 5.21
N TRP A 1029 12.51 9.21 6.03
CA TRP A 1029 13.72 9.26 7.02
C TRP A 1029 15.21 8.68 7.03
N GLY A 1030 15.55 7.58 6.42
CA GLY A 1030 16.68 7.07 5.62
C GLY A 1030 16.41 6.83 4.07
N TYR A 1031 15.94 7.76 3.17
CA TYR A 1031 16.45 8.15 1.80
C TYR A 1031 16.33 9.70 1.31
N ILE A 1032 16.73 10.69 2.19
CA ILE A 1032 17.38 12.09 2.21
C ILE A 1032 18.75 12.44 3.03
N LYS A 1033 19.28 11.73 4.08
CA LYS A 1033 20.54 11.90 4.89
C LYS A 1033 21.77 10.93 4.69
N MET A 1034 21.86 9.68 5.20
CA MET A 1034 23.02 8.73 5.04
C MET A 1034 23.74 8.60 3.68
N MET A 1035 23.10 8.94 2.58
CA MET A 1035 23.65 8.90 1.24
C MET A 1035 24.35 10.26 0.98
N GLY A 1036 23.62 11.38 1.00
CA GLY A 1036 24.16 12.72 0.76
C GLY A 1036 24.62 13.04 -0.68
N ALA A 1037 24.43 14.31 -1.09
CA ALA A 1037 24.50 14.91 -2.45
C ALA A 1037 25.05 14.12 -3.67
N LYS A 1038 26.17 13.41 -3.54
CA LYS A 1038 27.02 12.95 -4.66
C LYS A 1038 26.61 11.66 -5.35
N GLY A 1039 25.89 10.77 -4.67
CA GLY A 1039 25.61 9.43 -5.20
C GLY A 1039 24.21 8.90 -4.96
N LEU A 1040 23.41 9.72 -4.31
CA LEU A 1040 22.00 9.89 -4.68
C LEU A 1040 21.83 10.03 -6.17
N ARG A 1041 22.79 10.80 -6.67
CA ARG A 1041 23.13 10.94 -8.04
C ARG A 1041 23.39 9.57 -8.65
N HIS A 1042 24.42 8.88 -8.19
CA HIS A 1042 24.64 7.44 -8.39
C HIS A 1042 23.38 6.54 -8.37
N ALA A 1043 22.27 6.87 -7.67
CA ALA A 1043 21.17 5.95 -7.41
C ALA A 1043 20.35 5.61 -8.64
N SER A 1044 19.52 6.54 -9.12
CA SER A 1044 18.90 6.27 -10.42
C SER A 1044 19.88 6.40 -11.59
N GLU A 1045 21.13 6.86 -11.34
CA GLU A 1045 22.26 6.65 -12.27
C GLU A 1045 22.52 5.16 -12.51
N VAL A 1046 21.84 4.29 -11.77
CA VAL A 1046 21.65 2.88 -12.07
C VAL A 1046 20.23 2.49 -12.47
N ALA A 1047 19.16 3.03 -11.84
CA ALA A 1047 17.75 2.60 -12.05
C ALA A 1047 17.41 2.23 -13.48
N ILE A 1048 17.81 3.14 -14.36
CA ILE A 1048 17.40 3.10 -15.74
C ILE A 1048 18.59 2.78 -16.62
N LEU A 1049 19.81 2.82 -16.10
CA LEU A 1049 21.01 2.23 -16.72
C LEU A 1049 20.76 0.76 -16.99
N ASN A 1050 20.15 0.14 -15.99
CA ASN A 1050 19.72 -1.22 -15.96
C ASN A 1050 18.64 -1.51 -17.01
N ALA A 1051 17.49 -0.85 -16.84
CA ALA A 1051 16.30 -1.02 -17.69
C ALA A 1051 16.58 -0.75 -19.15
N ASN A 1052 17.45 0.23 -19.40
CA ASN A 1052 18.08 0.41 -20.69
C ASN A 1052 18.92 -0.78 -21.04
N TYR A 1053 20.16 -0.86 -20.56
CA TYR A 1053 21.21 -1.76 -21.01
C TYR A 1053 20.70 -3.12 -21.52
N MET A 1054 19.77 -3.71 -20.77
CA MET A 1054 18.97 -4.87 -21.17
C MET A 1054 18.33 -4.78 -22.56
N SER A 1055 17.41 -3.84 -22.83
CA SER A 1055 16.69 -3.72 -24.10
C SER A 1055 17.57 -3.46 -25.36
N LYS A 1056 18.85 -3.04 -25.24
CA LYS A 1056 19.83 -3.02 -26.37
C LYS A 1056 20.52 -4.34 -26.55
N ARG A 1057 20.81 -5.02 -25.43
CA ARG A 1057 21.35 -6.38 -25.45
C ARG A 1057 20.35 -7.35 -26.09
N LEU A 1058 19.06 -7.08 -25.92
CA LEU A 1058 17.93 -7.79 -26.52
C LEU A 1058 17.55 -7.31 -27.95
N GLU A 1059 18.13 -6.22 -28.46
CA GLU A 1059 17.86 -5.78 -29.84
C GLU A 1059 18.41 -6.81 -30.85
N GLY A 1060 17.63 -7.10 -31.88
CA GLY A 1060 17.90 -8.16 -32.85
C GLY A 1060 17.32 -9.52 -32.45
N TYR A 1061 16.92 -9.67 -31.19
CA TYR A 1061 16.30 -10.89 -30.66
C TYR A 1061 14.80 -10.70 -30.43
N TYR A 1062 14.40 -9.57 -29.82
CA TYR A 1062 13.01 -9.22 -29.52
C TYR A 1062 12.67 -7.80 -30.00
N LYS A 1063 11.39 -7.59 -30.34
CA LYS A 1063 10.79 -6.27 -30.63
C LYS A 1063 10.18 -5.68 -29.35
N THR A 1064 9.93 -4.37 -29.30
CA THR A 1064 9.29 -3.64 -28.16
C THR A 1064 8.00 -2.84 -28.65
N LEU A 1065 7.02 -2.30 -27.83
CA LEU A 1065 5.68 -1.71 -28.29
C LEU A 1065 5.18 -0.16 -28.38
N TYR A 1066 5.41 0.85 -27.48
CA TYR A 1066 4.77 2.24 -27.50
C TYR A 1066 5.66 3.53 -27.19
N LYS A 1067 5.22 4.83 -27.33
CA LYS A 1067 5.84 6.19 -27.01
C LYS A 1067 5.20 7.47 -27.75
N ASN A 1068 5.90 8.64 -27.96
CA ASN A 1068 5.82 9.71 -29.05
C ASN A 1068 7.22 10.48 -29.24
N GLU A 1069 7.84 10.99 -30.36
CA GLU A 1069 7.89 10.69 -31.84
C GLU A 1069 9.17 10.18 -32.75
N GLU A 1070 10.49 10.03 -32.33
CA GLU A 1070 11.60 8.94 -32.52
C GLU A 1070 12.66 8.67 -31.27
N GLY A 1071 12.94 7.54 -30.50
CA GLY A 1071 13.68 7.63 -29.13
C GLY A 1071 14.19 6.48 -28.08
N CYS A 1072 13.93 6.42 -26.70
CA CYS A 1072 14.85 5.80 -25.56
C CYS A 1072 14.35 5.30 -24.05
N VAL A 1073 14.80 4.21 -23.28
CA VAL A 1073 14.01 3.49 -22.12
C VAL A 1073 13.85 4.13 -20.69
N ALA A 1074 12.69 3.88 -20.05
CA ALA A 1074 12.27 4.09 -18.64
C ALA A 1074 12.86 3.10 -17.63
N HIS A 1075 12.32 3.05 -16.39
CA HIS A 1075 12.47 1.89 -15.53
C HIS A 1075 11.95 0.63 -16.21
N GLU A 1076 11.00 0.74 -17.15
CA GLU A 1076 10.35 -0.41 -17.78
C GLU A 1076 10.26 -0.38 -19.32
N PHE A 1077 10.26 -1.57 -19.94
CA PHE A 1077 10.02 -1.75 -21.38
C PHE A 1077 9.16 -2.98 -21.72
N ILE A 1078 8.33 -2.88 -22.78
CA ILE A 1078 7.40 -3.95 -23.21
C ILE A 1078 7.92 -4.71 -24.44
N ILE A 1079 8.46 -5.93 -24.30
CA ILE A 1079 8.84 -6.79 -25.45
C ILE A 1079 7.66 -7.57 -26.04
N ASP A 1080 7.56 -7.54 -27.37
CA ASP A 1080 6.46 -8.06 -28.18
C ASP A 1080 6.76 -9.49 -28.66
N CYS A 1081 6.15 -10.48 -28.01
CA CYS A 1081 6.35 -11.92 -28.30
C CYS A 1081 5.32 -12.50 -29.27
N ARG A 1082 4.40 -11.69 -29.82
CA ARG A 1082 3.18 -12.18 -30.51
C ARG A 1082 3.45 -12.88 -31.84
N GLU A 1083 4.52 -12.52 -32.55
CA GLU A 1083 4.83 -13.12 -33.85
C GLU A 1083 5.38 -14.55 -33.72
N PHE A 1084 6.02 -14.90 -32.60
CA PHE A 1084 6.54 -16.26 -32.37
C PHE A 1084 5.43 -17.33 -32.36
N LYS A 1085 4.19 -16.94 -32.08
CA LYS A 1085 3.01 -17.82 -32.18
C LYS A 1085 2.72 -18.23 -33.62
N LYS A 1086 3.12 -17.41 -34.60
CA LYS A 1086 2.98 -17.69 -36.03
C LYS A 1086 4.20 -18.41 -36.61
N THR A 1087 5.41 -18.04 -36.19
CA THR A 1087 6.67 -18.57 -36.76
C THR A 1087 7.13 -19.88 -36.13
N ALA A 1088 6.99 -20.02 -34.80
CA ALA A 1088 7.45 -21.17 -34.04
C ALA A 1088 6.33 -21.90 -33.26
N GLY A 1089 5.10 -21.35 -33.27
CA GLY A 1089 4.01 -21.80 -32.38
C GLY A 1089 4.23 -21.44 -30.91
N ILE A 1090 5.20 -20.58 -30.61
CA ILE A 1090 5.62 -20.18 -29.25
C ILE A 1090 4.79 -18.99 -28.75
N GLU A 1091 4.28 -19.09 -27.53
CA GLU A 1091 3.53 -18.03 -26.85
C GLU A 1091 4.37 -17.37 -25.77
N VAL A 1092 3.94 -16.18 -25.33
CA VAL A 1092 4.65 -15.42 -24.28
C VAL A 1092 4.80 -16.21 -22.97
N MET A 1093 3.85 -17.08 -22.66
CA MET A 1093 3.92 -17.95 -21.48
C MET A 1093 5.01 -19.03 -21.60
N ASP A 1094 5.33 -19.53 -22.80
CA ASP A 1094 6.45 -20.46 -22.98
C ASP A 1094 7.77 -19.80 -22.56
N ILE A 1095 8.01 -18.57 -23.03
CA ILE A 1095 9.18 -17.75 -22.68
C ILE A 1095 9.20 -17.46 -21.17
N ALA A 1096 8.04 -17.09 -20.60
CA ALA A 1096 7.90 -16.84 -19.17
C ALA A 1096 8.22 -18.05 -18.29
N LYS A 1097 7.92 -19.27 -18.75
CA LYS A 1097 8.31 -20.51 -18.08
C LYS A 1097 9.77 -20.89 -18.33
N ARG A 1098 10.30 -20.66 -19.54
CA ARG A 1098 11.69 -21.00 -19.87
C ARG A 1098 12.71 -20.15 -19.12
N LEU A 1099 12.41 -18.87 -18.84
CA LEU A 1099 13.23 -18.01 -17.95
C LEU A 1099 13.50 -18.62 -16.57
N GLN A 1100 12.57 -19.42 -16.04
CA GLN A 1100 12.72 -20.08 -14.75
C GLN A 1100 13.87 -21.10 -14.75
N ASP A 1101 14.14 -21.75 -15.89
CA ASP A 1101 15.26 -22.68 -16.05
C ASP A 1101 16.62 -21.95 -16.03
N TYR A 1102 16.64 -20.69 -16.45
CA TYR A 1102 17.82 -19.82 -16.38
C TYR A 1102 17.99 -19.15 -15.01
N GLY A 1103 17.08 -19.40 -14.06
CA GLY A 1103 17.15 -18.87 -12.69
C GLY A 1103 16.49 -17.51 -12.49
N PHE A 1104 15.55 -17.11 -13.36
CA PHE A 1104 14.86 -15.81 -13.29
C PHE A 1104 13.35 -15.93 -13.12
N HIS A 1105 12.77 -15.01 -12.35
CA HIS A 1105 11.32 -14.75 -12.41
C HIS A 1105 10.98 -14.03 -13.72
N SER A 1106 9.84 -14.36 -14.31
CA SER A 1106 9.40 -13.71 -15.54
C SER A 1106 8.98 -12.24 -15.30
N PRO A 1107 9.20 -11.33 -16.27
CA PRO A 1107 8.61 -9.99 -16.26
C PRO A 1107 7.07 -9.98 -16.26
N THR A 1108 6.49 -8.78 -16.09
CA THR A 1108 5.03 -8.57 -16.06
C THR A 1108 4.41 -9.03 -17.38
N THR A 1109 3.58 -10.08 -17.34
CA THR A 1109 3.20 -10.83 -18.55
C THR A 1109 1.80 -10.45 -19.05
N SER A 1110 1.67 -10.19 -20.35
CA SER A 1110 0.42 -9.86 -21.06
C SER A 1110 -0.34 -8.61 -20.58
N TRP A 1111 0.31 -7.71 -19.84
CA TRP A 1111 -0.20 -6.39 -19.46
C TRP A 1111 0.92 -5.33 -19.67
N PRO A 1112 0.61 -4.10 -20.15
CA PRO A 1112 -0.70 -3.59 -20.59
C PRO A 1112 -1.22 -4.19 -21.91
N VAL A 1113 -0.42 -5.01 -22.61
CA VAL A 1113 -0.81 -5.60 -23.90
C VAL A 1113 -0.70 -7.13 -23.87
N VAL A 1114 -1.73 -7.80 -24.39
CA VAL A 1114 -1.79 -9.26 -24.46
C VAL A 1114 -0.69 -9.82 -25.37
N GLY A 1115 0.06 -10.81 -24.87
CA GLY A 1115 1.12 -11.48 -25.64
C GLY A 1115 2.51 -10.83 -25.56
N THR A 1116 2.75 -9.95 -24.58
CA THR A 1116 4.03 -9.24 -24.37
C THR A 1116 4.59 -9.45 -22.96
N LEU A 1117 5.87 -9.15 -22.72
CA LEU A 1117 6.49 -9.10 -21.39
C LEU A 1117 6.92 -7.66 -21.08
N MET A 1118 6.67 -7.16 -19.88
CA MET A 1118 7.07 -5.81 -19.44
C MET A 1118 8.09 -5.87 -18.30
N VAL A 1119 9.28 -5.33 -18.56
CA VAL A 1119 10.55 -5.63 -17.89
C VAL A 1119 11.06 -4.41 -17.12
N GLU A 1120 11.21 -4.49 -15.78
CA GLU A 1120 11.63 -3.37 -14.91
C GLU A 1120 12.69 -3.76 -13.85
N PRO A 1121 14.00 -3.53 -14.07
CA PRO A 1121 15.07 -3.99 -13.17
C PRO A 1121 15.42 -3.05 -12.00
N THR A 1122 15.05 -1.77 -12.02
CA THR A 1122 15.33 -0.78 -10.94
C THR A 1122 16.82 -0.50 -10.64
N GLU A 1123 17.09 0.34 -9.63
CA GLU A 1123 18.44 0.83 -9.31
C GLU A 1123 19.34 -0.13 -8.54
N SER A 1124 18.81 -1.21 -8.00
CA SER A 1124 19.56 -2.03 -7.04
C SER A 1124 20.35 -3.17 -7.68
N GLU A 1125 20.13 -3.47 -8.96
CA GLU A 1125 20.71 -4.61 -9.65
C GLU A 1125 22.07 -4.28 -10.28
N ASP A 1126 23.10 -5.10 -10.06
CA ASP A 1126 24.44 -4.88 -10.64
C ASP A 1126 24.46 -5.10 -12.17
N LYS A 1127 25.49 -4.59 -12.87
CA LYS A 1127 25.56 -4.73 -14.33
C LYS A 1127 25.55 -6.20 -14.77
N ALA A 1128 26.21 -7.06 -14.01
CA ALA A 1128 26.39 -8.47 -14.34
C ALA A 1128 25.08 -9.27 -14.19
N GLU A 1129 24.13 -8.83 -13.37
CA GLU A 1129 22.80 -9.45 -13.28
C GLU A 1129 21.93 -9.14 -14.51
N LEU A 1130 21.98 -7.90 -15.00
CA LEU A 1130 21.36 -7.52 -16.27
C LEU A 1130 21.90 -8.34 -17.43
N ASP A 1131 23.22 -8.59 -17.41
CA ASP A 1131 23.88 -9.47 -18.38
C ASP A 1131 23.28 -10.87 -18.30
N ARG A 1132 23.26 -11.50 -17.12
CA ARG A 1132 22.67 -12.84 -16.92
C ARG A 1132 21.23 -12.93 -17.42
N PHE A 1133 20.37 -11.95 -17.11
CA PHE A 1133 18.98 -11.95 -17.59
C PHE A 1133 18.88 -11.79 -19.12
N CYS A 1134 19.73 -10.96 -19.72
CA CYS A 1134 19.66 -10.74 -21.16
C CYS A 1134 20.26 -11.89 -21.97
N ASP A 1135 21.33 -12.53 -21.48
CA ASP A 1135 21.82 -13.77 -22.07
C ASP A 1135 20.76 -14.87 -21.99
N ALA A 1136 20.02 -14.97 -20.87
CA ALA A 1136 18.90 -15.92 -20.78
C ALA A 1136 17.86 -15.71 -21.89
N LEU A 1137 17.41 -14.47 -22.12
CA LEU A 1137 16.49 -14.17 -23.22
C LEU A 1137 17.11 -14.39 -24.61
N ILE A 1138 18.39 -14.09 -24.81
CA ILE A 1138 19.12 -14.30 -26.07
C ILE A 1138 19.17 -15.78 -26.43
N GLU A 1139 19.57 -16.64 -25.49
CA GLU A 1139 19.60 -18.09 -25.70
C GLU A 1139 18.18 -18.65 -25.92
N ILE A 1140 17.16 -18.16 -25.18
CA ILE A 1140 15.76 -18.50 -25.47
C ILE A 1140 15.35 -18.09 -26.90
N ARG A 1141 15.85 -16.96 -27.43
CA ARG A 1141 15.56 -16.58 -28.83
C ARG A 1141 16.24 -17.51 -29.82
N GLN A 1142 17.42 -18.03 -29.50
CA GLN A 1142 18.09 -19.05 -30.31
C GLN A 1142 17.31 -20.39 -30.25
N GLU A 1143 16.79 -20.80 -29.08
CA GLU A 1143 15.88 -21.94 -28.98
C GLU A 1143 14.60 -21.75 -29.83
N ILE A 1144 14.03 -20.53 -29.89
CA ILE A 1144 12.90 -20.22 -30.80
C ILE A 1144 13.36 -20.38 -32.25
N LYS A 1145 14.54 -19.88 -32.61
CA LYS A 1145 15.10 -19.96 -33.97
C LYS A 1145 15.36 -21.41 -34.40
N ASP A 1146 15.77 -22.26 -33.48
CA ASP A 1146 15.95 -23.68 -33.72
C ASP A 1146 14.63 -24.39 -34.02
N ILE A 1147 13.50 -23.89 -33.50
CA ILE A 1147 12.15 -24.35 -33.91
C ILE A 1147 11.77 -23.77 -35.29
N GLU A 1148 11.98 -22.47 -35.52
CA GLU A 1148 11.69 -21.78 -36.80
C GLU A 1148 12.45 -22.41 -37.99
N GLU A 1149 13.68 -22.87 -37.76
CA GLU A 1149 14.56 -23.49 -38.76
C GLU A 1149 14.55 -25.04 -38.70
N GLY A 1150 13.64 -25.65 -37.92
CA GLY A 1150 13.38 -27.10 -37.91
C GLY A 1150 14.47 -27.98 -37.29
N ARG A 1151 15.37 -27.41 -36.46
CA ARG A 1151 16.36 -28.14 -35.66
C ARG A 1151 15.79 -28.73 -34.38
N TYR A 1152 14.79 -28.09 -33.78
CA TYR A 1152 13.98 -28.65 -32.69
C TYR A 1152 12.57 -29.02 -33.15
N ASP A 1153 11.97 -30.03 -32.51
CA ASP A 1153 10.57 -30.34 -32.74
C ASP A 1153 9.66 -29.21 -32.21
N SER A 1154 8.62 -28.89 -32.98
CA SER A 1154 7.65 -27.82 -32.68
C SER A 1154 6.88 -27.96 -31.36
N LYS A 1155 6.84 -29.17 -30.76
CA LYS A 1155 6.08 -29.48 -29.54
C LYS A 1155 6.97 -29.95 -28.39
N MET A 1156 8.02 -30.72 -28.69
CA MET A 1156 8.92 -31.35 -27.72
C MET A 1156 10.30 -30.69 -27.75
N ASN A 1157 10.35 -29.43 -27.33
CA ASN A 1157 11.55 -28.60 -27.23
C ASN A 1157 11.66 -27.97 -25.82
N PRO A 1158 12.82 -27.42 -25.43
CA PRO A 1158 13.02 -26.90 -24.08
C PRO A 1158 12.00 -25.82 -23.67
N ILE A 1159 11.65 -24.90 -24.56
CA ILE A 1159 10.70 -23.79 -24.26
C ILE A 1159 9.27 -24.29 -24.02
N LYS A 1160 8.77 -25.21 -24.88
CA LYS A 1160 7.43 -25.81 -24.72
C LYS A 1160 7.32 -26.67 -23.46
N MET A 1161 8.44 -27.23 -23.01
CA MET A 1161 8.50 -28.16 -21.89
C MET A 1161 8.85 -27.51 -20.55
N ALA A 1162 9.36 -26.27 -20.57
CA ALA A 1162 9.72 -25.55 -19.36
C ALA A 1162 8.50 -25.23 -18.45
N PRO A 1163 8.69 -25.11 -17.13
CA PRO A 1163 9.96 -25.26 -16.42
C PRO A 1163 10.32 -26.72 -16.14
N HIS A 1164 11.62 -27.01 -16.07
CA HIS A 1164 12.14 -28.36 -15.81
C HIS A 1164 12.45 -28.57 -14.32
N THR A 1165 11.72 -29.49 -13.69
CA THR A 1165 11.88 -29.78 -12.25
C THR A 1165 13.10 -30.65 -11.94
N GLN A 1166 13.54 -30.61 -10.69
CA GLN A 1166 14.58 -31.51 -10.19
C GLN A 1166 14.19 -33.00 -10.32
N ALA A 1167 12.90 -33.33 -10.16
CA ALA A 1167 12.41 -34.70 -10.26
C ALA A 1167 12.50 -35.26 -11.68
N GLU A 1168 12.08 -34.49 -12.69
CA GLU A 1168 12.17 -34.90 -14.10
C GLU A 1168 13.63 -35.11 -14.55
N VAL A 1169 14.54 -34.27 -14.03
CA VAL A 1169 15.95 -34.25 -14.44
C VAL A 1169 16.78 -35.31 -13.71
N LEU A 1170 16.33 -35.76 -12.53
CA LEU A 1170 16.89 -36.92 -11.81
C LEU A 1170 16.25 -38.26 -12.22
N SER A 1171 15.15 -38.25 -12.99
CA SER A 1171 14.51 -39.45 -13.54
C SER A 1171 15.50 -40.40 -14.23
N SER A 1172 15.31 -41.71 -14.10
CA SER A 1172 16.05 -42.70 -14.90
C SER A 1172 15.65 -42.67 -16.38
N HIS A 1173 14.43 -42.22 -16.69
CA HIS A 1173 13.87 -42.12 -18.03
C HIS A 1173 13.84 -40.66 -18.51
N TRP A 1174 14.37 -40.41 -19.71
CA TRP A 1174 14.44 -39.09 -20.34
C TRP A 1174 14.22 -39.22 -21.85
N ASP A 1175 12.97 -39.16 -22.27
CA ASP A 1175 12.54 -39.24 -23.67
C ASP A 1175 12.24 -37.84 -24.21
N ARG A 1176 13.30 -37.04 -24.40
CA ARG A 1176 13.26 -35.65 -24.86
C ARG A 1176 14.43 -35.45 -25.86
N PRO A 1177 14.24 -34.78 -27.02
CA PRO A 1177 15.26 -34.68 -28.08
C PRO A 1177 16.35 -33.62 -27.81
N TYR A 1178 16.57 -33.29 -26.54
CA TYR A 1178 17.57 -32.35 -26.02
C TYR A 1178 18.09 -32.89 -24.69
N SER A 1179 19.32 -32.51 -24.32
CA SER A 1179 19.97 -33.09 -23.13
C SER A 1179 19.46 -32.50 -21.82
N ARG A 1180 19.81 -33.14 -20.70
CA ARG A 1180 19.46 -32.66 -19.35
C ARG A 1180 20.19 -31.35 -19.03
N GLU A 1181 21.42 -31.21 -19.53
CA GLU A 1181 22.24 -30.02 -19.40
C GLU A 1181 21.58 -28.83 -20.12
N VAL A 1182 21.07 -29.03 -21.34
CA VAL A 1182 20.25 -28.03 -22.05
C VAL A 1182 18.97 -27.70 -21.27
N ALA A 1183 18.37 -28.67 -20.59
CA ALA A 1183 17.18 -28.42 -19.78
C ALA A 1183 17.46 -27.51 -18.57
N VAL A 1184 18.50 -27.80 -17.76
CA VAL A 1184 18.69 -27.13 -16.44
C VAL A 1184 19.92 -26.26 -16.27
N PHE A 1185 20.93 -26.38 -17.13
CA PHE A 1185 22.13 -25.53 -17.14
C PHE A 1185 22.28 -24.86 -18.53
N PRO A 1186 21.26 -24.15 -19.04
CA PRO A 1186 21.21 -23.70 -20.43
C PRO A 1186 22.18 -22.56 -20.77
N ALA A 1187 22.79 -21.90 -19.77
CA ALA A 1187 23.79 -20.86 -19.97
C ALA A 1187 24.92 -20.96 -18.91
N PRO A 1188 26.15 -20.49 -19.20
CA PRO A 1188 27.32 -20.72 -18.34
C PRO A 1188 27.24 -20.16 -16.91
N PHE A 1189 26.35 -19.20 -16.64
CA PHE A 1189 26.10 -18.64 -15.30
C PHE A 1189 25.12 -19.49 -14.46
N VAL A 1190 24.39 -20.42 -15.08
CA VAL A 1190 23.50 -21.36 -14.40
C VAL A 1190 24.33 -22.58 -13.99
N THR A 1191 24.83 -22.58 -12.76
CA THR A 1191 25.74 -23.63 -12.25
C THR A 1191 25.03 -24.50 -11.21
N SER A 1192 25.63 -25.64 -10.86
CA SER A 1192 25.13 -26.48 -9.76
C SER A 1192 25.14 -25.78 -8.39
N THR A 1193 25.87 -24.68 -8.23
CA THR A 1193 25.91 -23.85 -7.02
C THR A 1193 24.97 -22.63 -7.06
N THR A 1194 24.50 -22.20 -8.24
CA THR A 1194 23.56 -21.07 -8.40
C THR A 1194 22.16 -21.48 -8.85
N LYS A 1195 21.93 -22.77 -9.16
CA LYS A 1195 20.64 -23.26 -9.68
C LYS A 1195 19.51 -23.17 -8.65
N PHE A 1196 18.62 -22.19 -8.84
CA PHE A 1196 17.25 -22.26 -8.32
C PHE A 1196 16.46 -23.35 -9.07
N TRP A 1197 15.57 -24.06 -8.37
CA TRP A 1197 14.80 -25.18 -8.93
C TRP A 1197 13.29 -24.89 -8.92
N PRO A 1198 12.63 -24.86 -10.10
CA PRO A 1198 11.18 -24.94 -10.19
C PRO A 1198 10.65 -26.19 -9.48
N THR A 1199 9.66 -26.01 -8.60
CA THR A 1199 9.25 -27.05 -7.62
C THR A 1199 8.09 -27.93 -8.10
N VAL A 1200 7.43 -27.50 -9.15
CA VAL A 1200 6.41 -28.18 -9.96
C VAL A 1200 6.70 -27.84 -11.42
N SER A 1201 6.26 -28.69 -12.35
CA SER A 1201 6.33 -28.37 -13.78
C SER A 1201 5.22 -27.39 -14.15
N ARG A 1202 5.01 -27.13 -15.44
CA ARG A 1202 4.06 -26.09 -15.91
C ARG A 1202 2.64 -26.32 -15.40
N ILE A 1203 2.03 -25.28 -14.82
CA ILE A 1203 0.67 -25.33 -14.27
C ILE A 1203 -0.42 -25.52 -15.36
N ASP A 1204 -1.41 -26.36 -15.08
CA ASP A 1204 -2.69 -26.42 -15.80
C ASP A 1204 -3.66 -25.37 -15.23
N ASP A 1205 -3.67 -24.19 -15.85
CA ASP A 1205 -4.52 -23.05 -15.41
C ASP A 1205 -6.02 -23.32 -15.60
N ILE A 1206 -6.39 -24.16 -16.58
CA ILE A 1206 -7.79 -24.43 -16.94
C ILE A 1206 -8.38 -25.49 -16.01
N TYR A 1207 -7.62 -26.54 -15.69
CA TYR A 1207 -8.07 -27.59 -14.77
C TYR A 1207 -8.41 -27.04 -13.39
N GLY A 1208 -7.60 -26.13 -12.83
CA GLY A 1208 -7.85 -25.53 -11.51
C GLY A 1208 -9.11 -24.65 -11.45
N ASP A 1209 -9.41 -23.90 -12.52
CA ASP A 1209 -10.63 -23.09 -12.61
C ASP A 1209 -11.88 -23.94 -12.91
N GLN A 1210 -11.72 -25.19 -13.36
CA GLN A 1210 -12.81 -26.17 -13.56
C GLN A 1210 -13.04 -27.09 -12.35
N ASN A 1211 -11.98 -27.48 -11.63
CA ASN A 1211 -11.98 -28.43 -10.52
C ASN A 1211 -11.60 -27.73 -9.22
N LEU A 1212 -12.29 -26.62 -8.93
CA LEU A 1212 -11.84 -25.64 -7.95
C LEU A 1212 -11.86 -26.19 -6.50
N VAL A 1213 -10.67 -26.27 -5.89
CA VAL A 1213 -10.46 -26.54 -4.47
C VAL A 1213 -9.65 -25.39 -3.87
N CYS A 1214 -10.18 -24.72 -2.85
CA CYS A 1214 -9.60 -23.49 -2.26
C CYS A 1214 -9.19 -23.62 -0.78
N THR A 1215 -9.02 -24.86 -0.32
CA THR A 1215 -8.51 -25.24 1.00
C THR A 1215 -7.44 -26.32 0.85
N CYS A 1216 -6.67 -26.60 1.90
CA CYS A 1216 -5.66 -27.67 1.91
C CYS A 1216 -6.34 -29.04 1.65
N PRO A 1217 -5.96 -29.76 0.58
CA PRO A 1217 -6.53 -31.07 0.27
C PRO A 1217 -5.93 -32.17 1.17
N PRO A 1218 -6.56 -33.37 1.25
CA PRO A 1218 -6.10 -34.43 2.15
C PRO A 1218 -4.63 -34.84 1.94
N MET A 1219 -3.85 -34.83 3.02
CA MET A 1219 -2.40 -35.10 3.03
C MET A 1219 -1.96 -36.50 2.55
N GLU A 1220 -2.89 -37.39 2.21
CA GLU A 1220 -2.58 -38.69 1.58
C GLU A 1220 -1.89 -38.55 0.22
N MET A 1221 -2.00 -37.38 -0.44
CA MET A 1221 -1.32 -37.09 -1.71
C MET A 1221 0.00 -36.28 -1.58
N TYR A 1222 0.29 -35.71 -0.41
CA TYR A 1222 1.35 -34.68 -0.28
C TYR A 1222 2.73 -35.18 0.18
N TYR A 1223 2.83 -36.39 0.77
CA TYR A 1223 4.08 -36.90 1.33
C TYR A 1223 4.18 -38.45 1.29
N GLU A 1224 4.46 -39.01 0.11
CA GLU A 1224 5.12 -40.32 0.00
C GLU A 1224 6.55 -40.20 0.54
N SER A 1225 6.71 -40.34 1.85
CA SER A 1225 8.02 -40.60 2.44
C SER A 1225 8.33 -42.09 2.29
N PRO A 1226 9.39 -42.51 1.56
CA PRO A 1226 9.68 -43.93 1.36
C PRO A 1226 9.94 -44.69 2.68
N PHE A 1227 10.29 -43.97 3.76
CA PHE A 1227 10.38 -44.54 5.11
C PHE A 1227 9.03 -44.83 5.76
N VAL A 1228 7.98 -44.07 5.42
CA VAL A 1228 6.61 -44.33 5.89
C VAL A 1228 6.04 -45.55 5.17
N ASP A 1229 6.27 -45.70 3.87
CA ASP A 1229 5.92 -46.93 3.14
C ASP A 1229 6.75 -48.14 3.56
N GLU A 1230 8.05 -47.99 3.80
CA GLU A 1230 8.83 -49.05 4.44
C GLU A 1230 8.22 -49.46 5.80
N LEU A 1231 7.76 -48.50 6.61
CA LEU A 1231 7.12 -48.80 7.90
C LEU A 1231 5.71 -49.39 7.75
N ALA A 1232 4.93 -48.97 6.74
CA ALA A 1232 3.63 -49.54 6.42
C ALA A 1232 3.78 -50.97 5.90
N GLN A 1233 4.61 -51.18 4.87
CA GLN A 1233 4.92 -52.49 4.31
C GLN A 1233 5.61 -53.42 5.33
N ARG A 1234 6.44 -52.91 6.25
CA ARG A 1234 6.98 -53.73 7.36
C ARG A 1234 5.90 -54.09 8.38
N LYS A 1235 4.97 -53.19 8.72
CA LYS A 1235 3.80 -53.51 9.56
C LYS A 1235 2.85 -54.50 8.88
N GLU A 1236 2.70 -54.42 7.56
CA GLU A 1236 1.83 -55.29 6.78
C GLU A 1236 2.45 -56.67 6.53
N LYS A 1237 3.76 -56.74 6.23
CA LYS A 1237 4.53 -57.98 6.26
C LYS A 1237 4.54 -58.61 7.65
N ALA A 1238 4.63 -57.83 8.73
CA ALA A 1238 4.50 -58.34 10.09
C ALA A 1238 3.09 -58.87 10.41
N LYS A 1239 2.02 -58.21 9.96
CA LYS A 1239 0.64 -58.75 10.04
C LYS A 1239 0.45 -60.01 9.21
N THR A 1240 1.15 -60.13 8.07
CA THR A 1240 1.06 -61.29 7.16
C THR A 1240 1.93 -62.46 7.64
N ALA A 1241 2.98 -62.21 8.42
CA ALA A 1241 3.79 -63.23 9.11
C ALA A 1241 3.26 -63.58 10.52
N ALA A 1242 2.19 -62.92 10.97
CA ALA A 1242 1.45 -63.20 12.21
C ALA A 1242 0.04 -63.75 11.93
N ARG A 1243 -0.18 -64.25 10.71
CA ARG A 1243 -1.35 -65.00 10.24
C ARG A 1243 -0.90 -66.34 9.66
#